data_AF-K0S5Z2-F1
#
_entry.id   AF-K0S5Z2-F1
#
_cell.length_a   1.000
_cell.length_b   1.000
_cell.length_c   1.000
_cell.angle_alpha   90.00
_cell.angle_beta   90.00
_cell.angle_gamma   90.00
#
_symmetry.space_group_name_H-M   'P 1'
#
loop_
_entity.id
_entity.type
_entity.pdbx_description
1 polymer ?
#
loop_
_entity_poly.entity_id
_entity_poly.type
_entity_poly.pdbx_seq_one_letter_code
_entity_poly.pdbx_strand_id
1 'polypeptide(L)'
;MTGYETGHLATRLYEDSPHQREVEVGGRPHPFIPLSSDLPSVCLGKSLWSLVWIDPLCHWSREEAPLLSKQVRVDFTGRPRRKWEREMYERLKQMIEGGSPLTAEQSKVYERVKRQDERQKKRRRDDWAEYKRLKQMRVKRRDERQKKRRRDDWAEYNRLKQMVKGGTPLTAEQSKVYDSIKRQDERENKRRRDERAEYKRRFENITHRFMAGDIDAKCLTVCPNAPGAMRLNKLLKNGELYSITTPSGRLGIVPRKAYPRGARIGKICKDSALIGSVGAGDRIVAIDNQDVSNLSMAQVIKILVDKSGQERHLVLKRRVLLTDVLDHMARHELAVELKARNLHVSGDKFMMKERIWNSVAHYGGCLLGRDFDNNGGNKPPPIDTAAAHLSHKCGRGRALQKKHRRTKAGTKYQEHDAVHVVVNKVGPFNNPTETYRYYSLPFCHTHAGEEEHREALEEELPPGAGGMPGMGDDDASEKGFEFSSGRRIKADRVGAEKHKHRIGEHLAGDRRETSPYELSFNDDVEWRLLCKTTLGSVELNKLKEAIHNNYFFEMFIEDLPMWGYVGDFEDEDAILGEMDGSHTYLFPHLHFKVGTHKSQIVSVTVTTERDRRVDITNVHKPTTVTFSYSVEWFKDDLPWKLRMTRYADSRFLPGSFEIHWLSIINSFVLVLLLTAFLTIILMRVLKNDFSRYMELDDESLEEEESGWKLIHGDVFRFPEYPVLFCASVGTGVQLVVATFVLLGLALTNLISTTRRGSILAGMVILYCLTCSIGSYISTRLYFQMGGKAWVRSVLFTSGLFPVPTAIVFMWVNTIALVHGSTSALPFSTIFTIAALYSLIAFPLSVMGGIAAKNYASHDFNAPTRTTKVAREIPTEVPWYRGRFFQMIVSGFLPFSAIYIELHYIFASMWGHQIYTLFGILLFAFILLIIVTSFISVALLYFQLAREDHRWWWSTFINAGMTGLFIYGYSFFYYFHRSGMSGMLQSSFYFGYMSIISYAFFLMLGSAGFHLCLLFTKHIYSRVKCD
;
A
#
# COMPACT_ATOMS: atom_id res chain seq x y z
N MET A 1 -11.44 -12.24 -34.85
CA MET A 1 -11.58 -12.18 -36.32
C MET A 1 -11.27 -13.55 -36.89
N THR A 2 -11.94 -13.87 -38.02
CA THR A 2 -12.03 -15.15 -38.79
C THR A 2 -12.67 -16.32 -38.04
N GLY A 3 -13.83 -16.89 -38.39
CA GLY A 3 -14.76 -16.77 -39.53
C GLY A 3 -15.51 -18.12 -39.68
N TYR A 4 -16.75 -18.09 -40.22
CA TYR A 4 -17.67 -19.20 -40.55
C TYR A 4 -18.51 -19.79 -39.39
N GLU A 5 -19.84 -19.95 -39.45
CA GLU A 5 -20.90 -19.58 -40.40
C GLU A 5 -22.27 -19.80 -39.70
N THR A 6 -23.26 -18.95 -40.00
CA THR A 6 -24.73 -19.14 -40.04
C THR A 6 -25.35 -20.38 -39.36
N GLY A 7 -26.30 -20.33 -38.42
CA GLY A 7 -27.56 -19.56 -38.40
C GLY A 7 -28.70 -20.37 -39.06
N HIS A 8 -29.62 -20.96 -38.27
CA HIS A 8 -31.07 -20.96 -38.58
C HIS A 8 -31.95 -21.54 -37.47
N LEU A 9 -33.11 -20.89 -37.37
CA LEU A 9 -34.22 -21.05 -36.45
C LEU A 9 -35.05 -22.35 -36.60
N ALA A 10 -35.47 -22.85 -35.44
CA ALA A 10 -36.85 -23.10 -35.01
C ALA A 10 -37.75 -24.19 -35.64
N THR A 11 -38.40 -24.87 -34.69
CA THR A 11 -39.84 -25.20 -34.56
C THR A 11 -40.38 -26.58 -34.96
N ARG A 12 -41.26 -27.06 -34.06
CA ARG A 12 -42.45 -27.94 -34.21
C ARG A 12 -42.22 -29.46 -34.04
N LEU A 13 -42.83 -30.05 -32.99
CA LEU A 13 -44.15 -30.74 -32.95
C LEU A 13 -44.05 -32.13 -33.61
N TYR A 14 -44.68 -33.23 -33.19
CA TYR A 14 -45.49 -33.72 -32.07
C TYR A 14 -45.65 -35.24 -32.38
N GLU A 15 -46.13 -36.02 -31.40
CA GLU A 15 -46.90 -37.27 -31.59
C GLU A 15 -46.24 -38.65 -31.88
N ASP A 16 -46.81 -39.60 -31.13
CA ASP A 16 -47.13 -41.01 -31.44
C ASP A 16 -46.13 -42.17 -31.19
N SER A 17 -46.14 -42.70 -29.94
CA SER A 17 -46.95 -43.87 -29.45
C SER A 17 -46.93 -45.22 -30.26
N PRO A 18 -47.55 -46.33 -29.80
CA PRO A 18 -47.05 -47.30 -28.81
C PRO A 18 -47.25 -48.80 -29.24
N HIS A 19 -46.80 -49.77 -28.44
CA HIS A 19 -47.33 -51.17 -28.36
C HIS A 19 -46.91 -51.75 -26.99
N GLN A 20 -47.73 -52.18 -26.01
CA GLN A 20 -49.05 -52.81 -25.85
C GLN A 20 -48.99 -54.36 -25.69
N ARG A 21 -49.72 -54.82 -24.64
CA ARG A 21 -50.27 -56.17 -24.30
C ARG A 21 -49.49 -57.05 -23.30
N GLU A 22 -50.08 -57.78 -22.35
CA GLU A 22 -51.43 -58.01 -21.75
C GLU A 22 -51.18 -59.14 -20.68
N VAL A 23 -51.76 -59.21 -19.46
CA VAL A 23 -53.00 -59.91 -19.00
C VAL A 23 -52.85 -60.00 -17.44
N GLU A 24 -53.67 -59.37 -16.58
CA GLU A 24 -54.89 -59.88 -15.85
C GLU A 24 -54.56 -60.82 -14.63
N VAL A 25 -55.13 -60.79 -13.40
CA VAL A 25 -56.45 -60.46 -12.81
C VAL A 25 -56.33 -60.17 -11.27
N GLY A 26 -57.10 -59.20 -10.74
CA GLY A 26 -57.91 -59.36 -9.50
C GLY A 26 -57.44 -58.85 -8.11
N GLY A 27 -58.16 -57.84 -7.57
CA GLY A 27 -58.50 -57.76 -6.11
C GLY A 27 -57.99 -56.55 -5.28
N ARG A 28 -58.87 -55.55 -5.08
CA ARG A 28 -58.72 -54.28 -4.30
C ARG A 28 -58.66 -54.46 -2.75
N PRO A 29 -58.35 -53.44 -1.90
CA PRO A 29 -58.38 -51.99 -2.11
C PRO A 29 -57.16 -51.16 -1.65
N HIS A 30 -57.23 -49.89 -2.05
CA HIS A 30 -56.32 -48.73 -2.04
C HIS A 30 -55.73 -48.26 -0.68
N PRO A 31 -54.68 -47.38 -0.70
CA PRO A 31 -53.38 -47.72 -0.15
C PRO A 31 -52.66 -46.61 0.68
N PHE A 32 -51.55 -47.02 1.32
CA PHE A 32 -50.19 -46.42 1.38
C PHE A 32 -50.00 -44.99 1.94
N ILE A 33 -48.89 -44.65 2.63
CA ILE A 33 -47.47 -44.80 2.26
C ILE A 33 -46.58 -44.89 3.53
N PRO A 34 -45.53 -45.75 3.56
CA PRO A 34 -44.22 -45.28 4.05
C PRO A 34 -42.98 -45.83 3.29
N LEU A 35 -41.89 -45.05 3.42
CA LEU A 35 -40.45 -45.35 3.50
C LEU A 35 -39.63 -46.11 2.41
N SER A 36 -38.47 -45.49 2.08
CA SER A 36 -37.08 -45.99 1.82
C SER A 36 -36.84 -47.34 1.14
N SER A 37 -35.78 -47.63 0.37
CA SER A 37 -34.54 -47.00 -0.13
C SER A 37 -33.92 -48.01 -1.14
N ASP A 38 -32.79 -47.63 -1.76
CA ASP A 38 -31.77 -48.49 -2.42
C ASP A 38 -31.75 -48.62 -3.97
N LEU A 39 -30.86 -47.80 -4.59
CA LEU A 39 -29.68 -48.10 -5.47
C LEU A 39 -29.68 -49.31 -6.46
N PRO A 40 -28.79 -49.41 -7.50
CA PRO A 40 -27.65 -48.55 -7.93
C PRO A 40 -27.38 -48.38 -9.48
N SER A 41 -26.45 -47.44 -9.81
CA SER A 41 -25.43 -47.49 -10.92
C SER A 41 -25.90 -47.23 -12.38
N VAL A 42 -25.21 -46.55 -13.32
CA VAL A 42 -23.78 -46.40 -13.71
C VAL A 42 -23.60 -45.17 -14.67
N CYS A 43 -22.48 -44.42 -14.49
CA CYS A 43 -21.62 -43.62 -15.43
C CYS A 43 -22.20 -42.67 -16.52
N LEU A 44 -21.55 -41.62 -17.04
CA LEU A 44 -20.25 -40.93 -16.90
C LEU A 44 -20.37 -39.62 -17.74
N GLY A 45 -19.77 -38.50 -17.32
CA GLY A 45 -19.33 -37.46 -18.27
C GLY A 45 -19.58 -35.97 -17.92
N LYS A 46 -18.46 -35.23 -17.84
CA LYS A 46 -18.28 -33.76 -18.00
C LYS A 46 -18.45 -32.82 -16.78
N SER A 47 -17.30 -32.67 -16.11
CA SER A 47 -16.56 -31.44 -15.77
C SER A 47 -17.20 -30.33 -14.92
N LEU A 48 -16.54 -30.13 -13.77
CA LEU A 48 -16.87 -29.34 -12.58
C LEU A 48 -16.26 -27.92 -12.62
N TRP A 49 -16.35 -27.21 -13.75
CA TRP A 49 -15.64 -25.93 -13.97
C TRP A 49 -16.54 -24.68 -14.16
N SER A 50 -17.86 -24.77 -13.96
CA SER A 50 -18.80 -23.69 -14.32
C SER A 50 -19.71 -23.17 -13.21
N LEU A 51 -19.48 -23.50 -11.92
CA LEU A 51 -20.41 -23.15 -10.84
C LEU A 51 -19.90 -22.18 -9.77
N VAL A 52 -18.87 -21.38 -10.05
CA VAL A 52 -18.42 -20.33 -9.11
C VAL A 52 -18.07 -19.04 -9.85
N TRP A 53 -19.04 -18.42 -10.52
CA TRP A 53 -18.97 -17.04 -10.99
C TRP A 53 -20.36 -16.39 -10.89
N ILE A 54 -20.61 -15.67 -9.79
CA ILE A 54 -21.58 -14.57 -9.74
C ILE A 54 -20.92 -13.46 -8.90
N ASP A 55 -20.78 -12.28 -9.51
CA ASP A 55 -20.32 -11.03 -8.91
C ASP A 55 -21.10 -10.66 -7.63
N PRO A 56 -20.46 -9.93 -6.70
CA PRO A 56 -21.15 -8.73 -6.23
C PRO A 56 -20.20 -7.55 -5.97
N LEU A 57 -20.40 -6.47 -6.71
CA LEU A 57 -20.24 -5.10 -6.23
C LEU A 57 -21.61 -4.41 -6.27
N CYS A 58 -21.85 -3.53 -5.28
CA CYS A 58 -23.06 -2.72 -5.04
C CYS A 58 -24.25 -3.39 -4.32
N HIS A 59 -24.21 -3.45 -2.99
CA HIS A 59 -24.87 -2.44 -2.15
C HIS A 59 -24.54 -2.64 -0.67
N TRP A 60 -23.94 -1.61 -0.07
CA TRP A 60 -23.60 -1.54 1.34
C TRP A 60 -24.77 -0.91 2.11
N SER A 61 -25.24 -1.57 3.18
CA SER A 61 -25.77 -0.90 4.38
C SER A 61 -25.92 -1.88 5.55
N ARG A 62 -25.01 -1.76 6.53
CA ARG A 62 -25.24 -1.82 8.00
C ARG A 62 -26.35 -2.76 8.52
N GLU A 63 -26.02 -3.74 9.36
CA GLU A 63 -25.74 -3.57 10.80
C GLU A 63 -25.39 -4.91 11.48
N GLU A 64 -24.75 -4.78 12.64
CA GLU A 64 -23.93 -5.77 13.35
C GLU A 64 -24.70 -6.85 14.12
N ALA A 65 -23.98 -7.93 14.39
CA ALA A 65 -24.26 -8.94 15.40
C ALA A 65 -24.39 -8.35 16.82
N PRO A 66 -25.19 -8.96 17.71
CA PRO A 66 -25.05 -8.78 19.15
C PRO A 66 -24.21 -9.91 19.75
N LEU A 67 -23.41 -9.62 20.78
CA LEU A 67 -23.31 -10.46 21.98
C LEU A 67 -22.52 -9.75 23.09
N LEU A 68 -23.24 -9.34 24.13
CA LEU A 68 -22.81 -9.49 25.52
C LEU A 68 -24.05 -9.67 26.40
N SER A 69 -24.24 -10.92 26.82
CA SER A 69 -24.96 -11.43 28.00
C SER A 69 -25.86 -10.48 28.80
N LYS A 70 -27.18 -10.78 28.82
CA LYS A 70 -27.96 -11.15 30.03
C LYS A 70 -29.44 -11.33 29.67
N GLN A 71 -29.88 -12.58 29.70
CA GLN A 71 -31.10 -13.06 30.36
C GLN A 71 -32.40 -12.23 30.17
N VAL A 72 -33.12 -12.48 29.07
CA VAL A 72 -34.59 -12.51 29.06
C VAL A 72 -35.02 -13.57 28.03
N ARG A 73 -35.74 -14.58 28.50
CA ARG A 73 -36.42 -15.58 27.67
C ARG A 73 -37.52 -14.85 26.88
N VAL A 74 -37.45 -14.84 25.55
CA VAL A 74 -38.53 -14.38 24.68
C VAL A 74 -38.72 -15.41 23.57
N ASP A 75 -39.92 -15.98 23.54
CA ASP A 75 -40.32 -17.03 22.61
C ASP A 75 -40.12 -16.64 21.14
N PHE A 76 -39.47 -17.52 20.39
CA PHE A 76 -39.32 -17.42 18.93
C PHE A 76 -40.43 -18.20 18.22
N THR A 77 -41.68 -17.74 18.36
CA THR A 77 -42.81 -18.25 17.56
C THR A 77 -43.57 -17.07 16.96
N GLY A 78 -43.13 -16.57 15.79
CA GLY A 78 -43.89 -15.50 15.13
C GLY A 78 -43.22 -14.71 14.00
N ARG A 79 -42.18 -15.23 13.32
CA ARG A 79 -41.54 -14.50 12.21
C ARG A 79 -42.40 -14.33 10.93
N PRO A 80 -43.40 -15.18 10.58
CA PRO A 80 -44.21 -14.93 9.37
C PRO A 80 -45.19 -13.75 9.51
N ARG A 81 -45.73 -13.52 10.72
CA ARG A 81 -46.84 -12.57 10.95
C ARG A 81 -46.41 -11.09 10.86
N ARG A 82 -45.17 -10.77 11.25
CA ARG A 82 -44.68 -9.38 11.36
C ARG A 82 -44.24 -8.73 10.03
N LYS A 83 -43.91 -9.52 9.01
CA LYS A 83 -43.58 -8.99 7.67
C LYS A 83 -44.85 -8.55 6.95
N TRP A 84 -45.87 -9.41 7.02
CA TRP A 84 -47.20 -9.15 6.45
C TRP A 84 -47.90 -7.93 7.07
N GLU A 85 -47.85 -7.75 8.39
CA GLU A 85 -48.43 -6.57 9.07
C GLU A 85 -47.75 -5.24 8.66
N ARG A 86 -46.45 -5.27 8.35
CA ARG A 86 -45.68 -4.09 7.90
C ARG A 86 -45.98 -3.72 6.45
N GLU A 87 -46.04 -4.72 5.56
CA GLU A 87 -46.44 -4.51 4.16
C GLU A 87 -47.91 -4.04 4.07
N MET A 88 -48.78 -4.58 4.93
CA MET A 88 -50.18 -4.14 4.99
C MET A 88 -50.32 -2.71 5.54
N TYR A 89 -49.55 -2.31 6.55
CA TYR A 89 -49.54 -0.93 7.05
C TYR A 89 -49.13 0.08 5.98
N GLU A 90 -48.07 -0.20 5.20
CA GLU A 90 -47.65 0.69 4.12
C GLU A 90 -48.66 0.75 2.97
N ARG A 91 -49.31 -0.36 2.62
CA ARG A 91 -50.42 -0.36 1.63
C ARG A 91 -51.61 0.46 2.12
N LEU A 92 -52.02 0.30 3.38
CA LEU A 92 -53.11 1.09 3.97
C LEU A 92 -52.76 2.59 4.03
N LYS A 93 -51.51 2.91 4.33
CA LYS A 93 -51.00 4.29 4.35
C LYS A 93 -51.01 4.94 2.96
N GLN A 94 -50.59 4.20 1.93
CA GLN A 94 -50.65 4.68 0.53
C GLN A 94 -52.08 4.90 0.05
N MET A 95 -53.06 4.08 0.47
CA MET A 95 -54.48 4.32 0.14
C MET A 95 -55.04 5.58 0.82
N ILE A 96 -54.61 5.89 2.05
CA ILE A 96 -54.96 7.14 2.74
C ILE A 96 -54.37 8.35 2.00
N GLU A 97 -53.09 8.27 1.64
CA GLU A 97 -52.38 9.35 0.93
C GLU A 97 -52.93 9.55 -0.50
N GLY A 98 -53.50 8.50 -1.12
CA GLY A 98 -54.19 8.54 -2.40
C GLY A 98 -55.69 8.90 -2.35
N GLY A 99 -56.22 9.28 -1.17
CA GLY A 99 -57.60 9.78 -1.03
C GLY A 99 -58.72 8.72 -1.07
N SER A 100 -58.38 7.43 -0.96
CA SER A 100 -59.38 6.34 -0.95
C SER A 100 -59.90 6.09 0.48
N PRO A 101 -61.23 5.97 0.71
CA PRO A 101 -61.78 5.72 2.04
C PRO A 101 -61.50 4.28 2.51
N LEU A 102 -61.01 4.13 3.74
CA LEU A 102 -60.75 2.81 4.34
C LEU A 102 -62.01 2.21 4.94
N THR A 103 -62.13 0.89 4.87
CA THR A 103 -63.18 0.16 5.60
C THR A 103 -62.91 0.20 7.12
N ALA A 104 -63.96 0.01 7.93
CA ALA A 104 -63.88 0.10 9.39
C ALA A 104 -62.87 -0.90 10.01
N GLU A 105 -62.68 -2.07 9.39
CA GLU A 105 -61.67 -3.05 9.80
C GLU A 105 -60.25 -2.62 9.45
N GLN A 106 -60.05 -2.09 8.24
CA GLN A 106 -58.73 -1.60 7.80
C GLN A 106 -58.26 -0.42 8.66
N SER A 107 -59.16 0.48 9.02
CA SER A 107 -58.87 1.60 9.93
C SER A 107 -58.45 1.12 11.33
N LYS A 108 -59.13 0.09 11.87
CA LYS A 108 -58.76 -0.52 13.16
C LYS A 108 -57.39 -1.19 13.12
N VAL A 109 -57.01 -1.83 12.02
CA VAL A 109 -55.69 -2.46 11.86
C VAL A 109 -54.60 -1.40 11.69
N TYR A 110 -54.84 -0.38 10.87
CA TYR A 110 -53.92 0.75 10.68
C TYR A 110 -53.59 1.45 12.01
N GLU A 111 -54.61 1.82 12.79
CA GLU A 111 -54.40 2.48 14.10
C GLU A 111 -53.71 1.56 15.12
N ARG A 112 -53.95 0.24 15.07
CA ARG A 112 -53.28 -0.72 15.96
C ARG A 112 -51.78 -0.80 15.66
N VAL A 113 -51.40 -0.89 14.39
CA VAL A 113 -50.00 -0.99 13.97
C VAL A 113 -49.28 0.35 14.17
N LYS A 114 -49.94 1.48 13.88
CA LYS A 114 -49.43 2.83 14.15
C LYS A 114 -49.09 3.04 15.62
N ARG A 115 -49.98 2.65 16.54
CA ARG A 115 -49.74 2.73 17.99
C ARG A 115 -48.57 1.83 18.42
N GLN A 116 -48.37 0.68 17.79
CA GLN A 116 -47.22 -0.18 18.07
C GLN A 116 -45.91 0.43 17.57
N ASP A 117 -45.91 1.04 16.39
CA ASP A 117 -44.73 1.72 15.82
C ASP A 117 -44.33 2.95 16.65
N GLU A 118 -45.31 3.75 17.09
CA GLU A 118 -45.05 4.90 17.99
C GLU A 118 -44.46 4.46 19.34
N ARG A 119 -44.94 3.35 19.91
CA ARG A 119 -44.39 2.76 21.14
C ARG A 119 -42.95 2.29 20.94
N GLN A 120 -42.61 1.69 19.79
CA GLN A 120 -41.23 1.29 19.50
C GLN A 120 -40.31 2.49 19.28
N LYS A 121 -40.76 3.51 18.55
CA LYS A 121 -40.03 4.77 18.37
C LYS A 121 -39.76 5.46 19.70
N LYS A 122 -40.72 5.42 20.64
CA LYS A 122 -40.52 5.93 22.01
C LYS A 122 -39.43 5.15 22.75
N ARG A 123 -39.48 3.82 22.78
CA ARG A 123 -38.43 2.99 23.41
C ARG A 123 -37.04 3.25 22.84
N ARG A 124 -36.88 3.34 21.51
CA ARG A 124 -35.58 3.65 20.88
C ARG A 124 -35.04 5.02 21.29
N ARG A 125 -35.90 6.03 21.49
CA ARG A 125 -35.50 7.36 21.97
C ARG A 125 -35.04 7.30 23.43
N ASP A 126 -35.74 6.54 24.25
CA ASP A 126 -35.41 6.37 25.68
C ASP A 126 -34.09 5.59 25.84
N ASP A 127 -33.91 4.49 25.12
CA ASP A 127 -32.66 3.69 25.09
C ASP A 127 -31.45 4.52 24.61
N TRP A 128 -31.65 5.36 23.58
CA TRP A 128 -30.61 6.26 23.08
C TRP A 128 -30.24 7.35 24.09
N ALA A 129 -31.23 7.88 24.82
CA ALA A 129 -31.00 8.84 25.89
C ALA A 129 -30.21 8.21 27.05
N GLU A 130 -30.54 6.97 27.42
CA GLU A 130 -29.84 6.22 28.47
C GLU A 130 -28.39 5.89 28.07
N TYR A 131 -28.16 5.40 26.84
CA TYR A 131 -26.83 5.16 26.31
C TYR A 131 -25.95 6.42 26.39
N LYS A 132 -26.51 7.58 26.04
CA LYS A 132 -25.80 8.87 26.09
C LYS A 132 -25.42 9.26 27.52
N ARG A 133 -26.31 9.04 28.50
CA ARG A 133 -26.03 9.26 29.94
C ARG A 133 -24.95 8.32 30.45
N LEU A 134 -25.00 7.02 30.12
CA LEU A 134 -24.01 6.02 30.54
C LEU A 134 -22.62 6.32 29.96
N LYS A 135 -22.56 6.74 28.69
CA LYS A 135 -21.31 7.14 28.04
C LYS A 135 -20.68 8.36 28.71
N GLN A 136 -21.48 9.38 29.04
CA GLN A 136 -21.01 10.56 29.77
C GLN A 136 -20.52 10.22 31.18
N MET A 137 -21.22 9.35 31.91
CA MET A 137 -20.76 8.91 33.24
C MET A 137 -19.44 8.13 33.18
N ARG A 138 -19.24 7.24 32.21
CA ARG A 138 -17.98 6.47 32.06
C ARG A 138 -16.80 7.39 31.80
N VAL A 139 -16.97 8.40 30.94
CA VAL A 139 -15.92 9.41 30.65
C VAL A 139 -15.61 10.21 31.92
N LYS A 140 -16.64 10.70 32.62
CA LYS A 140 -16.47 11.48 33.85
C LYS A 140 -15.74 10.69 34.96
N ARG A 141 -16.10 9.41 35.17
CA ARG A 141 -15.41 8.53 36.15
C ARG A 141 -13.96 8.27 35.76
N ARG A 142 -13.64 8.15 34.47
CA ARG A 142 -12.27 7.96 33.97
C ARG A 142 -11.42 9.20 34.23
N ASP A 143 -11.96 10.38 33.96
CA ASP A 143 -11.32 11.68 34.22
C ASP A 143 -11.10 11.91 35.72
N GLU A 144 -12.07 11.60 36.57
CA GLU A 144 -11.93 11.72 38.03
C GLU A 144 -10.84 10.79 38.58
N ARG A 145 -10.75 9.54 38.10
CA ARG A 145 -9.68 8.61 38.46
C ARG A 145 -8.30 9.12 38.04
N GLN A 146 -8.18 9.67 36.83
CA GLN A 146 -6.92 10.26 36.35
C GLN A 146 -6.53 11.51 37.14
N LYS A 147 -7.50 12.40 37.45
CA LYS A 147 -7.27 13.58 38.29
C LYS A 147 -6.84 13.20 39.70
N LYS A 148 -7.42 12.14 40.28
CA LYS A 148 -7.01 11.63 41.60
C LYS A 148 -5.57 11.13 41.58
N ARG A 149 -5.22 10.22 40.67
CA ARG A 149 -3.84 9.70 40.53
C ARG A 149 -2.81 10.82 40.37
N ARG A 150 -3.10 11.84 39.54
CA ARG A 150 -2.20 12.99 39.37
C ARG A 150 -1.99 13.80 40.64
N ARG A 151 -3.01 13.95 41.49
CA ARG A 151 -2.87 14.63 42.78
C ARG A 151 -1.98 13.83 43.72
N ASP A 152 -2.16 12.51 43.74
CA ASP A 152 -1.39 11.61 44.58
C ASP A 152 0.09 11.57 44.13
N ASP A 153 0.35 11.39 42.83
CA ASP A 153 1.70 11.41 42.24
C ASP A 153 2.40 12.76 42.46
N TRP A 154 1.67 13.88 42.33
CA TRP A 154 2.22 15.22 42.55
C TRP A 154 2.52 15.51 44.02
N ALA A 155 1.69 15.02 44.94
CA ALA A 155 1.93 15.11 46.37
C ALA A 155 3.19 14.31 46.76
N GLU A 156 3.37 13.12 46.18
CA GLU A 156 4.54 12.28 46.42
C GLU A 156 5.82 12.88 45.84
N TYR A 157 5.76 13.41 44.62
CA TYR A 157 6.87 14.15 44.02
C TYR A 157 7.31 15.35 44.86
N ASN A 158 6.36 16.13 45.39
CA ASN A 158 6.68 17.29 46.23
C ASN A 158 7.31 16.88 47.57
N ARG A 159 6.87 15.77 48.19
CA ARG A 159 7.50 15.20 49.39
C ARG A 159 8.95 14.80 49.11
N LEU A 160 9.18 14.02 48.05
CA LEU A 160 10.52 13.58 47.65
C LEU A 160 11.41 14.77 47.27
N LYS A 161 10.87 15.78 46.58
CA LYS A 161 11.57 17.01 46.23
C LYS A 161 11.99 17.83 47.46
N GLN A 162 11.18 17.85 48.51
CA GLN A 162 11.55 18.50 49.78
C GLN A 162 12.70 17.78 50.49
N MET A 163 12.71 16.44 50.47
CA MET A 163 13.83 15.64 51.02
C MET A 163 15.15 15.90 50.26
N VAL A 164 15.11 15.92 48.92
CA VAL A 164 16.27 16.29 48.08
C VAL A 164 16.79 17.69 48.42
N LYS A 165 15.89 18.68 48.57
CA LYS A 165 16.26 20.05 48.92
C LYS A 165 16.78 20.18 50.36
N GLY A 166 16.35 19.32 51.26
CA GLY A 166 16.81 19.25 52.65
C GLY A 166 18.08 18.44 52.87
N GLY A 167 18.74 17.96 51.81
CA GLY A 167 20.02 17.24 51.89
C GLY A 167 19.91 15.80 52.42
N THR A 168 18.70 15.22 52.52
CA THR A 168 18.53 13.82 52.94
C THR A 168 18.68 12.89 51.73
N PRO A 169 19.52 11.85 51.79
CA PRO A 169 19.72 10.91 50.68
C PRO A 169 18.48 10.02 50.50
N LEU A 170 18.00 9.90 49.25
CA LEU A 170 16.87 9.03 48.91
C LEU A 170 17.31 7.57 48.84
N THR A 171 16.44 6.65 49.27
CA THR A 171 16.65 5.22 49.02
C THR A 171 16.54 4.89 47.52
N ALA A 172 17.11 3.75 47.11
CA ALA A 172 17.13 3.35 45.69
C ALA A 172 15.72 3.22 45.07
N GLU A 173 14.71 2.86 45.86
CA GLU A 173 13.31 2.83 45.42
C GLU A 173 12.72 4.23 45.30
N GLN A 174 12.96 5.11 46.28
CA GLN A 174 12.48 6.49 46.26
C GLN A 174 13.09 7.30 45.11
N SER A 175 14.37 7.07 44.80
CA SER A 175 15.05 7.68 43.64
C SER A 175 14.43 7.23 42.32
N LYS A 176 14.10 5.93 42.17
CA LYS A 176 13.40 5.41 40.98
C LYS A 176 12.01 6.03 40.82
N VAL A 177 11.26 6.19 41.91
CA VAL A 177 9.92 6.81 41.89
C VAL A 177 10.01 8.30 41.54
N TYR A 178 10.94 9.05 42.16
CA TYR A 178 11.18 10.46 41.88
C TYR A 178 11.52 10.70 40.39
N ASP A 179 12.45 9.91 39.85
CA ASP A 179 12.85 9.98 38.45
C ASP A 179 11.72 9.59 37.49
N SER A 180 10.94 8.57 37.85
CA SER A 180 9.80 8.11 37.05
C SER A 180 8.75 9.22 36.93
N ILE A 181 8.35 9.82 38.04
CA ILE A 181 7.35 10.90 38.06
C ILE A 181 7.87 12.14 37.33
N LYS A 182 9.14 12.51 37.52
CA LYS A 182 9.77 13.65 36.83
C LYS A 182 9.80 13.46 35.31
N ARG A 183 10.24 12.29 34.82
CA ARG A 183 10.25 11.97 33.37
C ARG A 183 8.84 11.95 32.79
N GLN A 184 7.85 11.50 33.57
CA GLN A 184 6.45 11.49 33.13
C GLN A 184 5.89 12.90 32.99
N ASP A 185 6.19 13.81 33.93
CA ASP A 185 5.78 15.22 33.86
C ASP A 185 6.47 15.97 32.71
N GLU A 186 7.77 15.73 32.48
CA GLU A 186 8.52 16.32 31.36
C GLU A 186 7.95 15.87 30.00
N ARG A 187 7.63 14.57 29.85
CA ARG A 187 6.98 14.04 28.64
C ARG A 187 5.60 14.65 28.42
N GLU A 188 4.81 14.83 29.48
CA GLU A 188 3.47 15.40 29.37
C GLU A 188 3.52 16.91 29.06
N ASN A 189 4.43 17.66 29.67
CA ASN A 189 4.65 19.08 29.37
C ASN A 189 5.17 19.28 27.94
N LYS A 190 6.07 18.41 27.46
CA LYS A 190 6.50 18.41 26.06
C LYS A 190 5.32 18.16 25.12
N ARG A 191 4.50 17.14 25.40
CA ARG A 191 3.31 16.83 24.60
C ARG A 191 2.33 18.01 24.53
N ARG A 192 2.09 18.72 25.64
CA ARG A 192 1.22 19.93 25.64
C ARG A 192 1.81 21.08 24.83
N ARG A 193 3.14 21.24 24.79
CA ARG A 193 3.81 22.24 23.93
C ARG A 193 3.68 21.87 22.46
N ASP A 194 3.88 20.60 22.14
CA ASP A 194 3.77 20.08 20.77
C ASP A 194 2.32 20.19 20.27
N GLU A 195 1.32 19.84 21.10
CA GLU A 195 -0.11 20.00 20.78
C GLU A 195 -0.48 21.49 20.54
N ARG A 196 0.06 22.43 21.33
CA ARG A 196 -0.15 23.87 21.10
C ARG A 196 0.52 24.36 19.83
N ALA A 197 1.73 23.87 19.53
CA ALA A 197 2.46 24.24 18.32
C ALA A 197 1.77 23.69 17.06
N GLU A 198 1.26 22.47 17.12
CA GLU A 198 0.46 21.87 16.03
C GLU A 198 -0.85 22.63 15.82
N TYR A 199 -1.55 22.98 16.89
CA TYR A 199 -2.76 23.79 16.81
C TYR A 199 -2.47 25.17 16.19
N LYS A 200 -1.37 25.82 16.62
CA LYS A 200 -0.92 27.11 16.06
C LYS A 200 -0.61 27.00 14.56
N ARG A 201 0.10 25.95 14.12
CA ARG A 201 0.39 25.73 12.69
C ARG A 201 -0.87 25.43 11.86
N ARG A 202 -1.80 24.62 12.39
CA ARG A 202 -3.08 24.37 11.73
C ARG A 202 -3.90 25.65 11.60
N PHE A 203 -3.91 26.46 12.65
CA PHE A 203 -4.57 27.75 12.64
C PHE A 203 -3.96 28.68 11.58
N GLU A 204 -2.63 28.87 11.61
CA GLU A 204 -1.90 29.70 10.63
C GLU A 204 -2.12 29.22 9.19
N ASN A 205 -2.13 27.90 8.93
CA ASN A 205 -2.38 27.34 7.61
C ASN A 205 -3.85 27.58 7.16
N ILE A 206 -4.83 27.40 8.05
CA ILE A 206 -6.24 27.68 7.75
C ILE A 206 -6.44 29.18 7.48
N THR A 207 -5.81 30.05 8.26
CA THR A 207 -5.87 31.51 8.07
C THR A 207 -5.20 31.93 6.76
N HIS A 208 -4.06 31.33 6.41
CA HIS A 208 -3.36 31.60 5.15
C HIS A 208 -4.19 31.15 3.93
N ARG A 209 -4.80 29.96 3.99
CA ARG A 209 -5.69 29.46 2.92
C ARG A 209 -6.99 30.25 2.80
N PHE A 210 -7.49 30.82 3.90
CA PHE A 210 -8.65 31.69 3.88
C PHE A 210 -8.33 33.08 3.31
N MET A 211 -7.16 33.65 3.63
CA MET A 211 -6.66 34.91 3.07
C MET A 211 -6.31 34.79 1.57
N ALA A 212 -5.93 33.60 1.11
CA ALA A 212 -5.72 33.29 -0.30
C ALA A 212 -7.02 33.07 -1.11
N GLY A 213 -8.21 33.09 -0.47
CA GLY A 213 -9.50 32.96 -1.15
C GLY A 213 -9.96 31.53 -1.45
N ASP A 214 -9.24 30.51 -0.98
CA ASP A 214 -9.48 29.09 -1.32
C ASP A 214 -10.63 28.42 -0.53
N ILE A 215 -11.15 29.05 0.53
CA ILE A 215 -12.11 28.40 1.45
C ILE A 215 -13.29 29.33 1.77
N ASP A 216 -14.51 28.86 1.50
CA ASP A 216 -15.76 29.53 1.90
C ASP A 216 -16.00 29.39 3.43
N ALA A 217 -16.47 30.44 4.10
CA ALA A 217 -16.65 30.50 5.57
C ALA A 217 -17.56 29.41 6.17
N LYS A 218 -18.32 28.68 5.35
CA LYS A 218 -19.15 27.54 5.77
C LYS A 218 -18.35 26.28 6.13
N CYS A 219 -17.07 26.22 5.76
CA CYS A 219 -16.22 25.05 6.02
C CYS A 219 -15.46 25.11 7.36
N LEU A 220 -15.55 26.21 8.11
CA LEU A 220 -15.00 26.30 9.46
C LEU A 220 -15.89 25.53 10.45
N THR A 221 -15.56 24.26 10.69
CA THR A 221 -16.07 23.52 11.85
C THR A 221 -15.01 23.52 12.95
N VAL A 222 -15.19 24.40 13.94
CA VAL A 222 -14.34 24.38 15.14
C VAL A 222 -14.69 23.16 16.00
N CYS A 223 -13.68 22.45 16.49
CA CYS A 223 -13.83 21.25 17.31
C CYS A 223 -14.82 21.48 18.49
N PRO A 224 -15.79 20.60 18.71
CA PRO A 224 -16.90 20.81 19.65
C PRO A 224 -16.49 20.84 21.14
N ASN A 225 -15.23 20.53 21.47
CA ASN A 225 -14.75 20.40 22.84
C ASN A 225 -14.00 21.63 23.38
N ALA A 226 -13.89 22.72 22.60
CA ALA A 226 -13.30 23.97 23.08
C ALA A 226 -14.37 24.84 23.79
N PRO A 227 -14.12 25.33 25.02
CA PRO A 227 -15.05 26.21 25.72
C PRO A 227 -15.27 27.50 24.92
N GLY A 228 -16.52 27.81 24.55
CA GLY A 228 -16.90 28.96 23.71
C GLY A 228 -17.26 28.62 22.25
N ALA A 229 -16.82 27.47 21.73
CA ALA A 229 -17.04 27.08 20.32
C ALA A 229 -18.52 26.83 19.97
N MET A 230 -19.36 26.51 20.95
CA MET A 230 -20.78 26.20 20.73
C MET A 230 -21.60 27.45 20.34
N ARG A 231 -21.24 28.63 20.85
CA ARG A 231 -21.94 29.90 20.55
C ARG A 231 -21.53 30.44 19.17
N LEU A 232 -20.25 30.35 18.83
CA LEU A 232 -19.70 30.74 17.53
C LEU A 232 -20.20 29.83 16.40
N ASN A 233 -20.25 28.51 16.62
CA ASN A 233 -20.83 27.57 15.65
C ASN A 233 -22.34 27.77 15.43
N LYS A 234 -23.06 28.30 16.43
CA LYS A 234 -24.50 28.63 16.30
C LYS A 234 -24.71 29.91 15.48
N LEU A 235 -23.84 30.90 15.64
CA LEU A 235 -23.81 32.14 14.84
C LEU A 235 -23.41 31.87 13.38
N LEU A 236 -22.37 31.06 13.14
CA LEU A 236 -21.88 30.69 11.81
C LEU A 236 -22.89 29.85 11.01
N LYS A 237 -23.67 28.99 11.67
CA LYS A 237 -24.67 28.14 10.98
C LYS A 237 -25.97 28.87 10.63
N ASN A 238 -26.45 29.76 11.49
CA ASN A 238 -27.83 30.22 11.36
C ASN A 238 -27.99 31.59 10.69
N GLY A 239 -27.06 32.55 10.86
CA GLY A 239 -27.19 33.93 10.34
C GLY A 239 -28.44 34.67 10.88
N GLU A 240 -28.40 36.00 11.00
CA GLU A 240 -29.59 36.77 11.42
C GLU A 240 -30.46 37.13 10.20
N LEU A 241 -31.76 36.87 10.34
CA LEU A 241 -32.80 37.27 9.38
C LEU A 241 -33.35 38.63 9.81
N TYR A 242 -33.45 39.56 8.87
CA TYR A 242 -34.05 40.86 9.10
C TYR A 242 -34.91 41.24 7.89
N SER A 243 -35.95 42.04 8.11
CA SER A 243 -36.86 42.48 7.04
C SER A 243 -36.85 43.99 6.90
N ILE A 244 -37.01 44.48 5.68
CA ILE A 244 -37.04 45.90 5.36
C ILE A 244 -38.20 46.18 4.40
N THR A 245 -38.82 47.35 4.53
CA THR A 245 -39.78 47.87 3.54
C THR A 245 -39.06 48.85 2.62
N THR A 246 -39.17 48.65 1.31
CA THR A 246 -38.52 49.49 0.30
C THR A 246 -39.55 50.35 -0.44
N PRO A 247 -39.24 51.64 -0.69
CA PRO A 247 -40.16 52.57 -1.39
C PRO A 247 -40.35 52.19 -2.86
N SER A 248 -41.42 52.68 -3.49
CA SER A 248 -41.72 52.45 -4.91
C SER A 248 -40.66 53.10 -5.82
N GLY A 249 -40.29 52.42 -6.92
CA GLY A 249 -39.26 52.87 -7.86
C GLY A 249 -38.04 51.96 -7.98
N ARG A 250 -36.94 52.47 -8.56
CA ARG A 250 -35.71 51.69 -8.81
C ARG A 250 -34.91 51.53 -7.53
N LEU A 251 -34.75 50.29 -7.04
CA LEU A 251 -34.05 49.98 -5.80
C LEU A 251 -32.52 50.22 -5.84
N GLY A 252 -31.91 50.37 -7.02
CA GLY A 252 -30.48 50.62 -7.15
C GLY A 252 -29.57 49.47 -6.65
N ILE A 253 -30.09 48.25 -6.61
CA ILE A 253 -29.35 47.03 -6.24
C ILE A 253 -29.12 46.14 -7.45
N VAL A 254 -27.92 45.57 -7.58
CA VAL A 254 -27.56 44.62 -8.64
C VAL A 254 -27.49 43.22 -8.04
N PRO A 255 -28.52 42.37 -8.23
CA PRO A 255 -28.49 41.00 -7.74
C PRO A 255 -27.51 40.14 -8.53
N ARG A 256 -26.77 39.27 -7.83
CA ARG A 256 -25.90 38.22 -8.38
C ARG A 256 -26.47 36.84 -8.05
N LYS A 257 -26.19 35.87 -8.93
CA LYS A 257 -26.64 34.47 -8.79
C LYS A 257 -25.98 33.82 -7.56
N ALA A 258 -26.77 33.12 -6.74
CA ALA A 258 -26.28 32.30 -5.65
C ALA A 258 -26.32 30.82 -6.03
N TYR A 259 -25.24 30.06 -5.76
CA TYR A 259 -25.20 28.62 -6.01
C TYR A 259 -25.81 27.83 -4.82
N PRO A 260 -26.64 26.79 -5.04
CA PRO A 260 -27.11 26.27 -6.33
C PRO A 260 -28.34 27.00 -6.92
N ARG A 261 -29.20 27.67 -6.12
CA ARG A 261 -30.32 28.54 -6.57
C ARG A 261 -30.54 29.75 -5.62
N GLY A 262 -31.19 30.82 -6.10
CA GLY A 262 -31.49 32.05 -5.37
C GLY A 262 -30.68 33.29 -5.79
N ALA A 263 -31.00 34.45 -5.21
CA ALA A 263 -30.36 35.74 -5.50
C ALA A 263 -29.68 36.35 -4.26
N ARG A 264 -28.49 36.92 -4.46
CA ARG A 264 -27.77 37.74 -3.45
C ARG A 264 -27.55 39.14 -3.98
N ILE A 265 -27.41 40.10 -3.09
CA ILE A 265 -27.12 41.50 -3.48
C ILE A 265 -25.63 41.59 -3.80
N GLY A 266 -25.29 41.85 -5.06
CA GLY A 266 -23.90 41.91 -5.52
C GLY A 266 -23.27 43.28 -5.33
N LYS A 267 -23.96 44.34 -5.78
CA LYS A 267 -23.51 45.73 -5.67
C LYS A 267 -24.71 46.63 -5.39
N ILE A 268 -24.51 47.66 -4.59
CA ILE A 268 -25.50 48.70 -4.31
C ILE A 268 -24.98 49.99 -4.95
N CYS A 269 -25.80 50.62 -5.79
CA CYS A 269 -25.46 51.90 -6.43
C CYS A 269 -25.41 53.01 -5.38
N LYS A 270 -24.53 53.99 -5.56
CA LYS A 270 -24.27 55.06 -4.58
C LYS A 270 -25.50 55.93 -4.28
N ASP A 271 -26.44 56.03 -5.22
CA ASP A 271 -27.65 56.85 -5.13
C ASP A 271 -28.89 56.04 -4.67
N SER A 272 -28.70 54.82 -4.16
CA SER A 272 -29.79 53.94 -3.71
C SER A 272 -30.31 54.34 -2.33
N ALA A 273 -31.65 54.37 -2.18
CA ALA A 273 -32.31 54.56 -0.88
C ALA A 273 -32.07 53.43 0.14
N LEU A 274 -31.38 52.35 -0.25
CA LEU A 274 -31.09 51.18 0.60
C LEU A 274 -29.65 51.15 1.14
N ILE A 275 -28.87 52.21 0.90
CA ILE A 275 -27.48 52.30 1.36
C ILE A 275 -27.44 52.39 2.90
N GLY A 276 -26.63 51.55 3.53
CA GLY A 276 -26.54 51.43 4.99
C GLY A 276 -27.55 50.46 5.63
N SER A 277 -28.75 50.35 5.07
CA SER A 277 -29.81 49.42 5.53
C SER A 277 -29.56 47.97 5.10
N VAL A 278 -28.87 47.78 3.96
CA VAL A 278 -28.61 46.46 3.35
C VAL A 278 -27.15 46.31 2.97
N GLY A 279 -26.58 45.12 3.19
CA GLY A 279 -25.19 44.81 2.89
C GLY A 279 -24.97 44.14 1.52
N ALA A 280 -23.85 44.46 0.86
CA ALA A 280 -23.39 43.70 -0.30
C ALA A 280 -23.01 42.27 0.12
N GLY A 281 -23.67 41.27 -0.46
CA GLY A 281 -23.53 39.85 -0.15
C GLY A 281 -24.70 39.24 0.61
N ASP A 282 -25.66 40.05 1.08
CA ASP A 282 -26.87 39.57 1.75
C ASP A 282 -27.76 38.78 0.79
N ARG A 283 -28.37 37.70 1.30
CA ARG A 283 -29.24 36.81 0.51
C ARG A 283 -30.69 37.23 0.62
N ILE A 284 -31.37 37.37 -0.51
CA ILE A 284 -32.81 37.63 -0.56
C ILE A 284 -33.53 36.31 -0.31
N VAL A 285 -34.31 36.26 0.76
CA VAL A 285 -35.05 35.05 1.18
C VAL A 285 -36.50 35.15 0.74
N ALA A 286 -37.17 36.28 0.96
CA ALA A 286 -38.55 36.48 0.54
C ALA A 286 -38.83 37.92 0.07
N ILE A 287 -39.84 38.08 -0.78
CA ILE A 287 -40.37 39.35 -1.31
C ILE A 287 -41.89 39.34 -1.12
N ASP A 288 -42.45 40.27 -0.35
CA ASP A 288 -43.89 40.39 -0.05
C ASP A 288 -44.53 39.05 0.37
N ASN A 289 -43.90 38.36 1.33
CA ASN A 289 -44.31 37.04 1.83
C ASN A 289 -44.21 35.86 0.83
N GLN A 290 -43.66 36.08 -0.37
CA GLN A 290 -43.32 35.00 -1.30
C GLN A 290 -41.86 34.56 -1.12
N ASP A 291 -41.63 33.27 -0.84
CA ASP A 291 -40.27 32.71 -0.72
C ASP A 291 -39.60 32.62 -2.10
N VAL A 292 -38.48 33.32 -2.25
CA VAL A 292 -37.72 33.40 -3.50
C VAL A 292 -36.37 32.67 -3.42
N SER A 293 -36.11 31.98 -2.31
CA SER A 293 -34.81 31.37 -2.00
C SER A 293 -34.36 30.27 -2.99
N ASN A 294 -35.33 29.59 -3.62
CA ASN A 294 -35.11 28.50 -4.58
C ASN A 294 -35.38 28.88 -6.05
N LEU A 295 -35.75 30.13 -6.33
CA LEU A 295 -36.01 30.62 -7.69
C LEU A 295 -34.71 30.95 -8.44
N SER A 296 -34.77 30.92 -9.77
CA SER A 296 -33.63 31.36 -10.61
C SER A 296 -33.47 32.87 -10.56
N MET A 297 -32.25 33.37 -10.75
CA MET A 297 -31.95 34.80 -10.64
C MET A 297 -32.77 35.66 -11.61
N ALA A 298 -33.02 35.16 -12.83
CA ALA A 298 -33.89 35.83 -13.82
C ALA A 298 -35.34 35.97 -13.33
N GLN A 299 -35.89 34.95 -12.66
CA GLN A 299 -37.23 35.00 -12.10
C GLN A 299 -37.32 35.97 -10.91
N VAL A 300 -36.29 36.00 -10.05
CA VAL A 300 -36.25 36.95 -8.93
C VAL A 300 -36.13 38.39 -9.43
N ILE A 301 -35.33 38.65 -10.47
CA ILE A 301 -35.28 39.97 -11.12
C ILE A 301 -36.64 40.32 -11.72
N LYS A 302 -37.29 39.40 -12.42
CA LYS A 302 -38.61 39.63 -13.00
C LYS A 302 -39.64 40.04 -11.93
N ILE A 303 -39.70 39.34 -10.80
CA ILE A 303 -40.57 39.71 -9.66
C ILE A 303 -40.21 41.10 -9.09
N LEU A 304 -38.90 41.39 -8.98
CA LEU A 304 -38.38 42.69 -8.56
C LEU A 304 -38.52 43.79 -9.62
N VAL A 305 -38.95 43.51 -10.83
CA VAL A 305 -39.20 44.52 -11.88
C VAL A 305 -40.71 44.70 -12.04
N ASP A 306 -41.46 43.60 -12.13
CA ASP A 306 -42.93 43.61 -12.25
C ASP A 306 -43.59 44.40 -11.11
N LYS A 307 -43.02 44.38 -9.90
CA LYS A 307 -43.54 45.10 -8.74
C LYS A 307 -42.97 46.52 -8.56
N SER A 308 -42.37 47.16 -9.59
CA SER A 308 -41.60 48.43 -9.41
C SER A 308 -42.43 49.66 -9.12
N GLY A 309 -43.72 49.62 -9.39
CA GLY A 309 -44.64 50.70 -9.05
C GLY A 309 -45.14 50.71 -7.61
N GLN A 310 -44.79 49.71 -6.76
CA GLN A 310 -45.35 49.55 -5.41
C GLN A 310 -44.27 49.43 -4.34
N GLU A 311 -44.61 49.71 -3.08
CA GLU A 311 -43.75 49.40 -1.94
C GLU A 311 -43.62 47.88 -1.77
N ARG A 312 -42.43 47.43 -1.35
CA ARG A 312 -42.10 46.00 -1.25
C ARG A 312 -41.48 45.68 0.08
N HIS A 313 -41.83 44.54 0.66
CA HIS A 313 -41.27 44.02 1.89
C HIS A 313 -40.26 42.91 1.60
N LEU A 314 -38.97 43.18 1.81
CA LEU A 314 -37.88 42.24 1.57
C LEU A 314 -37.45 41.58 2.87
N VAL A 315 -37.36 40.25 2.88
CA VAL A 315 -36.75 39.49 3.98
C VAL A 315 -35.37 39.02 3.55
N LEU A 316 -34.35 39.49 4.28
CA LEU A 316 -32.95 39.31 3.95
C LEU A 316 -32.23 38.51 5.04
N LYS A 317 -31.20 37.77 4.64
CA LYS A 317 -30.31 37.05 5.55
C LYS A 317 -28.91 37.65 5.50
N ARG A 318 -28.44 38.15 6.64
CA ARG A 318 -27.17 38.90 6.74
C ARG A 318 -25.95 37.99 6.57
N ARG A 319 -24.96 38.43 5.79
CA ARG A 319 -23.66 37.76 5.69
C ARG A 319 -22.80 38.12 6.92
N VAL A 320 -22.36 37.12 7.68
CA VAL A 320 -21.39 37.32 8.78
C VAL A 320 -20.02 37.64 8.16
N LEU A 321 -19.45 38.80 8.48
CA LEU A 321 -18.15 39.25 7.98
C LEU A 321 -17.01 38.73 8.85
N LEU A 322 -15.84 38.53 8.23
CA LEU A 322 -14.63 38.01 8.90
C LEU A 322 -14.18 38.93 10.06
N THR A 323 -14.40 40.24 9.92
CA THR A 323 -14.07 41.26 10.94
C THR A 323 -14.81 41.02 12.25
N ASP A 324 -16.08 40.63 12.20
CA ASP A 324 -16.91 40.41 13.39
C ASP A 324 -16.50 39.11 14.12
N VAL A 325 -16.04 38.12 13.35
CA VAL A 325 -15.51 36.86 13.88
C VAL A 325 -14.14 37.07 14.52
N LEU A 326 -13.27 37.84 13.88
CA LEU A 326 -11.94 38.19 14.39
C LEU A 326 -12.02 39.05 15.66
N ASP A 327 -12.95 40.00 15.72
CA ASP A 327 -13.15 40.88 16.88
C ASP A 327 -13.75 40.14 18.10
N HIS A 328 -14.58 39.12 17.85
CA HIS A 328 -15.08 38.23 18.91
C HIS A 328 -14.00 37.25 19.41
N MET A 329 -13.07 36.83 18.53
CA MET A 329 -11.95 35.95 18.88
C MET A 329 -10.83 36.69 19.63
N ALA A 330 -10.49 37.91 19.22
CA ALA A 330 -9.50 38.75 19.88
C ALA A 330 -9.89 39.08 21.33
N ARG A 331 -11.17 39.36 21.57
CA ARG A 331 -11.72 39.56 22.93
C ARG A 331 -11.61 38.29 23.81
N HIS A 332 -11.64 37.11 23.21
CA HIS A 332 -11.58 35.84 23.93
C HIS A 332 -10.14 35.38 24.21
N GLU A 333 -9.19 35.63 23.32
CA GLU A 333 -7.75 35.42 23.60
C GLU A 333 -7.25 36.36 24.70
N LEU A 334 -7.64 37.64 24.66
CA LEU A 334 -7.28 38.62 25.70
C LEU A 334 -7.85 38.21 27.08
N ALA A 335 -9.08 37.71 27.12
CA ALA A 335 -9.70 37.22 28.36
C ALA A 335 -9.01 35.96 28.92
N VAL A 336 -8.48 35.09 28.05
CA VAL A 336 -7.74 33.89 28.45
C VAL A 336 -6.33 34.25 28.96
N GLU A 337 -5.66 35.23 28.37
CA GLU A 337 -4.38 35.75 28.87
C GLU A 337 -4.52 36.52 30.20
N LEU A 338 -5.55 37.36 30.34
CA LEU A 338 -5.81 38.10 31.58
C LEU A 338 -6.13 37.14 32.76
N LYS A 339 -6.83 36.04 32.48
CA LYS A 339 -7.14 34.99 33.47
C LYS A 339 -5.93 34.11 33.80
N ALA A 340 -4.98 33.95 32.86
CA ALA A 340 -3.71 33.27 33.10
C ALA A 340 -2.73 34.10 33.95
N ARG A 341 -2.92 35.43 34.03
CA ARG A 341 -2.06 36.35 34.79
C ARG A 341 -2.71 36.91 36.07
N ASN A 342 -3.93 36.48 36.43
CA ASN A 342 -4.61 36.83 37.68
C ASN A 342 -4.81 38.35 37.92
N LEU A 343 -5.05 39.14 36.86
CA LEU A 343 -5.33 40.58 36.96
C LEU A 343 -6.83 40.85 36.76
N HIS A 344 -7.44 41.62 37.67
CA HIS A 344 -8.81 42.15 37.55
C HIS A 344 -8.74 43.62 37.11
N VAL A 345 -9.53 44.02 36.12
CA VAL A 345 -9.66 45.42 35.70
C VAL A 345 -11.14 45.79 35.69
N SER A 346 -11.48 46.82 36.47
CA SER A 346 -12.78 47.47 36.52
C SER A 346 -13.06 48.22 35.22
N GLY A 347 -14.32 48.23 34.80
CA GLY A 347 -14.79 48.99 33.65
C GLY A 347 -14.57 50.48 33.85
N ASP A 348 -13.76 51.07 32.98
CA ASP A 348 -14.06 52.28 32.22
C ASP A 348 -12.83 52.71 31.41
N LYS A 349 -13.09 53.31 30.24
CA LYS A 349 -12.14 53.81 29.21
C LYS A 349 -11.72 52.81 28.13
N PHE A 350 -12.65 52.58 27.20
CA PHE A 350 -12.33 52.31 25.80
C PHE A 350 -12.09 53.65 25.09
N MET A 351 -10.92 53.83 24.46
CA MET A 351 -10.66 54.68 23.28
C MET A 351 -9.15 54.69 23.01
N MET A 352 -8.67 53.88 22.06
CA MET A 352 -7.47 54.23 21.30
C MET A 352 -7.48 53.54 19.93
N LYS A 353 -7.88 54.34 18.93
CA LYS A 353 -7.67 54.12 17.50
C LYS A 353 -6.18 54.28 17.16
N GLU A 354 -5.77 53.63 16.07
CA GLU A 354 -4.53 53.87 15.31
C GLU A 354 -3.19 53.59 16.00
N ARG A 355 -2.77 52.31 16.06
CA ARG A 355 -1.33 51.95 16.06
C ARG A 355 -0.94 50.51 15.72
N ILE A 356 -1.86 49.65 15.30
CA ILE A 356 -1.54 48.22 15.02
C ILE A 356 -1.81 47.85 13.54
N TRP A 357 -1.91 48.84 12.64
CA TRP A 357 -2.14 48.57 11.22
C TRP A 357 -0.97 48.93 10.28
N ASN A 358 0.20 49.35 10.80
CA ASN A 358 1.34 49.81 9.98
C ASN A 358 2.69 49.11 10.27
N SER A 359 2.76 47.79 10.45
CA SER A 359 4.07 47.09 10.57
C SER A 359 4.12 45.68 9.97
N VAL A 360 3.57 45.48 8.77
CA VAL A 360 3.86 44.27 7.96
C VAL A 360 4.10 44.57 6.47
N ALA A 361 4.47 45.81 6.11
CA ALA A 361 4.93 46.12 4.76
C ALA A 361 6.26 46.87 4.81
N HIS A 362 7.17 46.47 3.92
CA HIS A 362 8.57 46.91 3.73
C HIS A 362 9.61 46.31 4.69
N TYR A 363 10.42 45.37 4.18
CA TYR A 363 11.68 45.71 3.50
C TYR A 363 12.37 44.44 2.99
N GLY A 364 12.77 44.46 1.73
CA GLY A 364 13.84 43.64 1.18
C GLY A 364 14.88 44.56 0.52
N GLY A 365 16.15 44.16 0.55
CA GLY A 365 17.17 44.59 -0.44
C GLY A 365 18.31 45.51 0.02
N CYS A 366 19.45 44.88 0.30
CA CYS A 366 20.89 45.27 0.27
C CYS A 366 21.34 46.65 -0.29
N LEU A 367 22.39 47.25 0.31
CA LEU A 367 23.80 47.32 -0.19
C LEU A 367 24.66 48.40 0.53
N LEU A 368 25.97 48.10 0.65
CA LEU A 368 27.16 48.97 0.80
C LEU A 368 27.54 49.60 2.18
N GLY A 369 28.64 49.09 2.76
CA GLY A 369 29.94 49.78 2.78
C GLY A 369 30.34 50.69 3.96
N ARG A 370 31.55 50.43 4.50
CA ARG A 370 32.41 51.22 5.44
C ARG A 370 32.04 51.21 6.92
N ASP A 371 32.95 51.17 7.90
CA ASP A 371 34.42 51.07 7.96
C ASP A 371 34.82 50.73 9.43
N PHE A 372 35.99 50.11 9.63
CA PHE A 372 37.05 50.32 10.68
C PHE A 372 36.65 50.63 12.15
N ASP A 373 37.30 50.16 13.22
CA ASP A 373 38.49 49.33 13.46
C ASP A 373 38.59 48.99 14.98
N ASN A 374 39.64 48.21 15.34
CA ASN A 374 40.29 47.97 16.65
C ASN A 374 39.83 46.75 17.50
N ASN A 375 40.72 45.88 18.01
CA ASN A 375 42.17 45.68 17.82
C ASN A 375 42.63 44.36 18.46
N GLY A 376 43.79 43.85 18.01
CA GLY A 376 44.67 42.89 18.70
C GLY A 376 44.74 41.49 18.06
N GLY A 377 45.84 40.97 17.53
CA GLY A 377 47.24 41.40 17.52
C GLY A 377 48.14 40.17 17.63
N ASN A 378 48.84 39.77 16.56
CA ASN A 378 50.27 39.42 16.55
C ASN A 378 50.72 38.87 15.17
N LYS A 379 51.91 39.32 14.78
CA LYS A 379 52.61 39.16 13.48
C LYS A 379 54.05 38.63 13.77
N PRO A 380 54.95 38.40 12.78
CA PRO A 380 55.59 37.11 12.43
C PRO A 380 57.15 37.23 12.47
N PRO A 381 58.02 36.67 11.58
CA PRO A 381 58.10 35.44 10.71
C PRO A 381 59.45 34.68 10.99
N PRO A 382 60.21 34.04 10.06
CA PRO A 382 59.99 33.25 8.83
C PRO A 382 60.64 31.82 8.91
N ILE A 383 60.73 31.05 7.81
CA ILE A 383 61.91 30.26 7.36
C ILE A 383 61.55 29.43 6.11
N ASP A 384 62.25 29.70 5.01
CA ASP A 384 62.53 28.76 3.91
C ASP A 384 63.74 27.89 4.29
N THR A 385 63.74 26.60 3.96
CA THR A 385 64.81 25.92 3.20
C THR A 385 64.60 24.40 3.10
N ALA A 386 65.14 23.89 2.00
CA ALA A 386 64.97 22.57 1.41
C ALA A 386 65.63 21.40 2.16
N ALA A 387 65.16 20.19 1.88
CA ALA A 387 66.03 19.02 1.68
C ALA A 387 65.31 17.90 0.91
N ALA A 388 65.90 17.55 -0.23
CA ALA A 388 65.55 16.41 -1.06
C ALA A 388 66.04 15.08 -0.44
N HIS A 389 65.39 13.96 -0.77
CA HIS A 389 66.05 12.81 -1.42
C HIS A 389 65.09 11.63 -1.74
N LEU A 390 65.19 11.19 -3.00
CA LEU A 390 65.18 9.79 -3.49
C LEU A 390 63.83 9.04 -3.53
N SER A 391 63.44 8.32 -4.59
CA SER A 391 64.13 7.85 -5.80
C SER A 391 63.15 7.31 -6.85
N HIS A 392 63.43 7.60 -8.13
CA HIS A 392 63.22 6.85 -9.37
C HIS A 392 62.07 5.81 -9.50
N LYS A 393 61.18 6.02 -10.49
CA LYS A 393 61.34 5.52 -11.88
C LYS A 393 60.22 6.04 -12.78
N CYS A 394 60.63 6.66 -13.88
CA CYS A 394 59.80 6.96 -15.05
C CYS A 394 59.39 5.64 -15.73
N GLY A 395 58.11 5.53 -16.11
CA GLY A 395 57.60 4.38 -16.86
C GLY A 395 56.19 4.63 -17.38
N ARG A 396 56.08 5.01 -18.66
CA ARG A 396 54.91 4.87 -19.54
C ARG A 396 53.56 5.19 -18.88
N GLY A 397 53.15 6.45 -18.96
CA GLY A 397 51.77 6.84 -18.72
C GLY A 397 50.85 6.25 -19.80
N ARG A 398 50.40 5.00 -19.62
CA ARG A 398 49.05 4.64 -20.06
C ARG A 398 48.14 5.60 -19.31
N ALA A 399 47.42 6.45 -20.02
CA ALA A 399 46.32 7.20 -19.45
C ALA A 399 45.35 6.18 -18.84
N LEU A 400 45.46 5.97 -17.52
CA LEU A 400 44.45 5.27 -16.75
C LEU A 400 43.22 6.16 -16.82
N GLN A 401 42.29 5.83 -17.73
CA GLN A 401 40.96 6.41 -17.70
C GLN A 401 40.45 6.36 -16.25
N LYS A 402 40.29 7.54 -15.63
CA LYS A 402 39.74 7.66 -14.30
C LYS A 402 38.29 7.21 -14.39
N LYS A 403 38.02 5.95 -14.05
CA LYS A 403 36.65 5.40 -13.97
C LYS A 403 35.73 6.39 -13.25
N HIS A 404 34.69 6.86 -13.94
CA HIS A 404 33.77 7.85 -13.41
C HIS A 404 33.10 7.35 -12.12
N ARG A 405 33.34 8.06 -11.01
CA ARG A 405 32.87 7.66 -9.67
C ARG A 405 31.46 8.22 -9.45
N ARG A 406 30.52 7.34 -9.10
CA ARG A 406 29.12 7.68 -8.78
C ARG A 406 29.01 8.87 -7.81
N THR A 407 28.15 9.82 -8.16
CA THR A 407 27.73 10.93 -7.29
C THR A 407 27.04 10.38 -6.05
N LYS A 408 27.48 10.82 -4.86
CA LYS A 408 26.88 10.37 -3.60
C LYS A 408 25.52 11.02 -3.42
N ALA A 409 24.53 10.27 -2.92
CA ALA A 409 23.23 10.83 -2.58
C ALA A 409 23.37 11.97 -1.56
N GLY A 410 22.76 13.12 -1.83
CA GLY A 410 22.78 14.29 -0.95
C GLY A 410 23.99 15.19 -1.16
N THR A 411 24.59 15.16 -2.35
CA THR A 411 25.59 16.15 -2.75
C THR A 411 24.95 17.53 -2.68
N LYS A 412 25.72 18.51 -2.22
CA LYS A 412 25.30 19.91 -2.25
C LYS A 412 25.90 20.54 -3.49
N TYR A 413 25.05 21.10 -4.32
CA TYR A 413 25.42 21.77 -5.57
C TYR A 413 25.53 23.27 -5.34
N GLN A 414 26.55 23.88 -5.93
CA GLN A 414 26.62 25.31 -6.19
C GLN A 414 25.91 25.61 -7.51
N GLU A 415 25.56 26.87 -7.73
CA GLU A 415 25.00 27.30 -9.01
C GLU A 415 25.96 26.95 -10.15
N HIS A 416 25.41 26.43 -11.25
CA HIS A 416 26.15 25.96 -12.42
C HIS A 416 27.04 24.71 -12.21
N ASP A 417 26.95 24.03 -11.06
CA ASP A 417 27.64 22.75 -10.89
C ASP A 417 27.07 21.70 -11.85
N ALA A 418 27.94 20.85 -12.41
CA ALA A 418 27.53 19.79 -13.33
C ALA A 418 26.68 18.72 -12.62
N VAL A 419 25.52 18.40 -13.19
CA VAL A 419 24.59 17.37 -12.74
C VAL A 419 24.59 16.22 -13.75
N HIS A 420 25.14 15.09 -13.33
CA HIS A 420 25.25 13.92 -14.21
C HIS A 420 23.93 13.13 -14.28
N VAL A 421 23.44 12.96 -15.51
CA VAL A 421 22.36 12.01 -15.83
C VAL A 421 22.98 10.65 -16.16
N VAL A 422 22.40 9.58 -15.61
CA VAL A 422 22.91 8.21 -15.75
C VAL A 422 21.82 7.34 -16.36
N VAL A 423 22.07 6.75 -17.53
CA VAL A 423 21.12 5.82 -18.16
C VAL A 423 21.27 4.41 -17.59
N ASN A 424 20.20 3.62 -17.56
CA ASN A 424 20.24 2.24 -17.03
C ASN A 424 19.81 1.20 -18.07
N LYS A 425 18.51 1.12 -18.35
CA LYS A 425 17.94 0.02 -19.12
C LYS A 425 16.67 0.43 -19.86
N VAL A 426 16.31 -0.35 -20.86
CA VAL A 426 15.08 -0.26 -21.65
C VAL A 426 14.40 -1.63 -21.67
N GLY A 427 13.08 -1.65 -21.75
CA GLY A 427 12.34 -2.90 -21.89
C GLY A 427 10.84 -2.69 -22.08
N PRO A 428 10.12 -3.71 -22.53
CA PRO A 428 8.67 -3.69 -22.68
C PRO A 428 7.96 -3.46 -21.33
N PHE A 429 6.92 -2.64 -21.34
CA PHE A 429 6.12 -2.40 -20.14
C PHE A 429 5.49 -3.70 -19.62
N ASN A 430 4.90 -4.54 -20.46
CA ASN A 430 4.21 -5.75 -19.98
C ASN A 430 5.16 -6.87 -19.51
N ASN A 431 6.45 -6.83 -19.86
CA ASN A 431 7.44 -7.84 -19.46
C ASN A 431 8.58 -7.20 -18.62
N PRO A 432 8.40 -6.99 -17.31
CA PRO A 432 9.34 -6.22 -16.49
C PRO A 432 10.70 -6.90 -16.26
N THR A 433 10.83 -8.21 -16.55
CA THR A 433 12.12 -8.93 -16.40
C THR A 433 12.92 -8.94 -17.70
N GLU A 434 12.25 -8.68 -18.81
CA GLU A 434 12.86 -8.46 -20.10
C GLU A 434 13.44 -7.05 -20.15
N THR A 435 14.74 -6.95 -19.87
CA THR A 435 15.44 -5.67 -19.87
C THR A 435 16.69 -5.76 -20.72
N TYR A 436 16.98 -4.67 -21.43
CA TYR A 436 18.14 -4.48 -22.29
C TYR A 436 18.86 -3.19 -21.90
N ARG A 437 20.09 -2.99 -22.38
CA ARG A 437 20.84 -1.77 -22.07
C ARG A 437 20.19 -0.59 -22.77
N TYR A 438 20.24 0.60 -22.18
CA TYR A 438 19.68 1.79 -22.82
C TYR A 438 20.16 1.97 -24.27
N TYR A 439 21.46 1.81 -24.51
CA TYR A 439 22.08 1.89 -25.82
C TYR A 439 21.95 0.64 -26.72
N SER A 440 21.08 -0.33 -26.39
CA SER A 440 20.71 -1.37 -27.36
C SER A 440 19.77 -0.84 -28.44
N LEU A 441 19.06 0.25 -28.13
CA LEU A 441 18.32 1.06 -29.10
C LEU A 441 19.25 2.14 -29.68
N PRO A 442 19.01 2.60 -30.91
CA PRO A 442 19.87 3.55 -31.63
C PRO A 442 19.72 5.00 -31.12
N PHE A 443 19.93 5.20 -29.81
CA PHE A 443 20.00 6.52 -29.18
C PHE A 443 21.41 7.12 -29.29
N CYS A 444 21.52 8.44 -29.14
CA CYS A 444 22.80 9.16 -29.19
C CYS A 444 23.78 8.65 -28.13
N HIS A 445 24.99 8.27 -28.56
CA HIS A 445 26.10 7.88 -27.66
C HIS A 445 27.01 9.04 -27.26
N THR A 446 27.05 10.07 -28.10
CA THR A 446 27.90 11.26 -27.96
C THR A 446 27.04 12.51 -28.04
N HIS A 447 27.55 13.59 -27.49
CA HIS A 447 26.94 14.91 -27.61
C HIS A 447 27.27 15.52 -28.98
N ALA A 448 26.36 16.36 -29.47
CA ALA A 448 26.61 17.21 -30.62
C ALA A 448 27.75 18.19 -30.36
N GLY A 449 28.51 18.50 -31.42
CA GLY A 449 29.53 19.56 -31.39
C GLY A 449 28.93 20.96 -31.19
N GLU A 450 29.74 21.94 -30.79
CA GLU A 450 29.30 23.34 -30.68
C GLU A 450 28.84 23.91 -32.03
N GLU A 451 29.47 23.49 -33.13
CA GLU A 451 29.10 23.87 -34.50
C GLU A 451 27.75 23.24 -34.90
N GLU A 452 27.57 21.92 -34.70
CA GLU A 452 26.30 21.23 -34.97
C GLU A 452 25.13 21.80 -34.16
N HIS A 453 25.39 22.22 -32.92
CA HIS A 453 24.38 22.86 -32.08
C HIS A 453 23.98 24.24 -32.62
N ARG A 454 24.93 25.02 -33.15
CA ARG A 454 24.65 26.33 -33.75
C ARG A 454 23.82 26.16 -35.04
N GLU A 455 24.21 25.22 -35.90
CA GLU A 455 23.48 24.90 -37.13
C GLU A 455 22.03 24.45 -36.85
N ALA A 456 21.81 23.61 -35.83
CA ALA A 456 20.46 23.14 -35.52
C ALA A 456 19.58 24.23 -34.86
N LEU A 457 20.18 25.20 -34.14
CA LEU A 457 19.45 26.35 -33.63
C LEU A 457 18.99 27.29 -34.76
N GLU A 458 19.82 27.43 -35.80
CA GLU A 458 19.50 28.19 -37.01
C GLU A 458 18.38 27.50 -37.83
N GLU A 459 18.28 26.17 -37.79
CA GLU A 459 17.23 25.36 -38.45
C GLU A 459 15.86 25.40 -37.72
N GLU A 460 15.81 25.60 -36.39
CA GLU A 460 14.54 25.74 -35.63
C GLU A 460 13.90 27.15 -35.75
N LEU A 461 14.66 28.16 -36.19
CA LEU A 461 14.12 29.50 -36.44
C LEU A 461 13.33 29.53 -37.76
N PRO A 462 12.10 30.10 -37.79
CA PRO A 462 11.29 30.10 -39.01
C PRO A 462 11.99 30.84 -40.16
N PRO A 463 11.87 30.37 -41.43
CA PRO A 463 12.46 31.03 -42.58
C PRO A 463 11.74 32.37 -42.81
N GLY A 464 12.38 33.47 -42.40
CA GLY A 464 11.80 34.82 -42.51
C GLY A 464 12.31 35.85 -41.50
N ALA A 465 13.08 35.46 -40.48
CA ALA A 465 13.69 36.41 -39.54
C ALA A 465 15.04 37.00 -40.02
N GLY A 466 15.46 36.73 -41.25
CA GLY A 466 16.65 37.28 -41.89
C GLY A 466 16.29 38.01 -43.18
N GLY A 467 15.77 39.23 -43.08
CA GLY A 467 15.38 40.01 -44.26
C GLY A 467 14.79 41.37 -43.95
N MET A 468 15.63 42.33 -43.56
CA MET A 468 15.38 43.75 -43.86
C MET A 468 16.65 44.34 -44.49
N PRO A 469 16.57 44.88 -45.72
CA PRO A 469 17.66 45.63 -46.32
C PRO A 469 17.58 47.10 -45.90
N GLY A 470 18.67 47.62 -45.33
CA GLY A 470 18.87 49.07 -45.18
C GLY A 470 19.17 49.52 -43.75
N MET A 471 20.44 49.46 -43.35
CA MET A 471 21.03 50.43 -42.42
C MET A 471 22.54 50.36 -42.62
N GLY A 472 23.18 51.51 -42.84
CA GLY A 472 24.57 51.63 -43.23
C GLY A 472 25.55 51.08 -42.19
N ASP A 473 26.71 50.69 -42.70
CA ASP A 473 27.93 50.47 -41.94
C ASP A 473 28.21 51.70 -41.07
N ASP A 474 28.72 51.46 -39.85
CA ASP A 474 29.02 52.45 -38.79
C ASP A 474 27.95 52.63 -37.69
N ASP A 475 27.50 51.53 -37.03
CA ASP A 475 27.08 51.56 -35.60
C ASP A 475 26.82 50.14 -35.01
N ALA A 476 27.62 49.13 -35.37
CA ALA A 476 27.50 47.77 -34.86
C ALA A 476 28.33 47.53 -33.56
N SER A 477 28.26 48.46 -32.61
CA SER A 477 28.97 48.38 -31.32
C SER A 477 28.12 48.99 -30.20
N GLU A 478 27.04 48.31 -29.80
CA GLU A 478 26.43 48.32 -28.45
C GLU A 478 24.98 47.84 -28.53
N LYS A 479 24.81 46.52 -28.66
CA LYS A 479 23.65 45.75 -28.16
C LYS A 479 23.96 44.28 -28.37
N GLY A 480 24.97 43.82 -27.64
CA GLY A 480 25.20 42.39 -27.45
C GLY A 480 23.99 41.80 -26.75
N PHE A 481 23.22 41.01 -27.48
CA PHE A 481 22.36 39.99 -26.88
C PHE A 481 23.32 38.96 -26.27
N GLU A 482 23.70 39.13 -25.00
CA GLU A 482 24.47 38.15 -24.24
C GLU A 482 23.61 36.88 -24.09
N PHE A 483 23.61 36.04 -25.12
CA PHE A 483 23.28 34.64 -24.96
C PHE A 483 24.41 34.03 -24.12
N SER A 484 24.05 33.35 -23.02
CA SER A 484 24.94 32.73 -22.03
C SER A 484 25.76 31.54 -22.56
N SER A 485 26.17 31.59 -23.83
CA SER A 485 27.22 30.79 -24.44
C SER A 485 28.58 31.31 -23.96
N GLY A 486 29.01 30.97 -22.74
CA GLY A 486 30.28 31.51 -22.27
C GLY A 486 30.84 31.10 -20.91
N ARG A 487 30.28 30.11 -20.21
CA ARG A 487 30.93 29.56 -19.00
C ARG A 487 31.22 28.06 -19.10
N ARG A 488 32.14 27.76 -20.03
CA ARG A 488 33.15 26.70 -20.02
C ARG A 488 32.86 25.50 -19.08
N ILE A 489 32.01 24.57 -19.51
CA ILE A 489 32.00 23.20 -18.95
C ILE A 489 33.29 22.53 -19.42
N LYS A 490 34.35 22.63 -18.60
CA LYS A 490 35.59 21.85 -18.73
C LYS A 490 35.43 20.47 -18.07
N ALA A 491 34.29 19.82 -18.23
CA ALA A 491 34.21 18.38 -17.99
C ALA A 491 34.68 17.71 -19.29
N ASP A 492 35.67 16.83 -19.21
CA ASP A 492 36.05 16.00 -20.38
C ASP A 492 34.77 15.42 -20.98
N ARG A 493 34.58 15.64 -22.30
CA ARG A 493 33.48 15.08 -23.09
C ARG A 493 33.70 13.57 -23.21
N VAL A 494 33.42 12.85 -22.13
CA VAL A 494 33.63 11.41 -22.04
C VAL A 494 32.35 10.72 -22.53
N GLY A 495 32.47 9.90 -23.58
CA GLY A 495 31.37 9.07 -24.08
C GLY A 495 30.84 8.08 -23.04
N ALA A 496 29.85 7.28 -23.42
CA ALA A 496 29.21 6.30 -22.53
C ALA A 496 30.22 5.37 -21.82
N GLU A 497 30.47 5.61 -20.53
CA GLU A 497 31.34 4.84 -19.65
C GLU A 497 30.53 4.01 -18.66
N LYS A 498 31.03 2.80 -18.36
CA LYS A 498 30.38 1.87 -17.42
C LYS A 498 30.70 2.23 -15.97
N HIS A 499 29.66 2.37 -15.14
CA HIS A 499 29.84 2.60 -13.71
C HIS A 499 30.18 1.31 -12.93
N LYS A 500 30.85 1.47 -11.78
CA LYS A 500 31.06 0.35 -10.84
C LYS A 500 29.77 0.06 -10.07
N HIS A 501 29.27 -1.18 -10.18
CA HIS A 501 28.05 -1.63 -9.51
C HIS A 501 28.33 -2.33 -8.17
N ARG A 502 27.31 -2.31 -7.29
CA ARG A 502 27.26 -3.13 -6.07
C ARG A 502 26.67 -4.51 -6.39
N ILE A 503 26.90 -5.50 -5.53
CA ILE A 503 26.32 -6.86 -5.68
C ILE A 503 24.81 -6.81 -5.84
N GLY A 504 24.11 -6.01 -5.01
CA GLY A 504 22.66 -5.84 -5.12
C GLY A 504 22.19 -5.20 -6.42
N GLU A 505 23.00 -4.35 -7.06
CA GLU A 505 22.67 -3.71 -8.34
C GLU A 505 22.87 -4.71 -9.49
N HIS A 506 23.92 -5.54 -9.43
CA HIS A 506 24.08 -6.65 -10.36
C HIS A 506 22.91 -7.64 -10.28
N LEU A 507 22.48 -8.00 -9.06
CA LEU A 507 21.33 -8.87 -8.82
C LEU A 507 20.00 -8.27 -9.30
N ALA A 508 19.87 -6.94 -9.32
CA ALA A 508 18.68 -6.25 -9.81
C ALA A 508 18.68 -6.06 -11.35
N GLY A 509 19.75 -6.47 -12.04
CA GLY A 509 19.91 -6.27 -13.48
C GLY A 509 20.30 -4.84 -13.89
N ASP A 510 20.77 -4.01 -12.95
CA ASP A 510 21.18 -2.63 -13.27
C ASP A 510 22.47 -2.62 -14.10
N ARG A 511 22.47 -1.80 -15.16
CA ARG A 511 23.57 -1.59 -16.11
C ARG A 511 23.73 -0.09 -16.39
N ARG A 512 24.07 0.63 -15.33
CA ARG A 512 24.26 2.08 -15.36
C ARG A 512 25.46 2.50 -16.20
N GLU A 513 25.21 3.35 -17.19
CA GLU A 513 26.20 3.91 -18.11
C GLU A 513 26.06 5.46 -18.12
N THR A 514 27.15 6.19 -18.34
CA THR A 514 27.08 7.66 -18.43
C THR A 514 26.28 8.07 -19.66
N SER A 515 25.51 9.15 -19.52
CA SER A 515 24.66 9.66 -20.60
C SER A 515 25.24 10.92 -21.23
N PRO A 516 24.86 11.25 -22.47
CA PRO A 516 25.13 12.55 -23.07
C PRO A 516 24.19 13.68 -22.54
N TYR A 517 23.58 13.46 -21.39
CA TYR A 517 22.85 14.41 -20.56
C TYR A 517 23.70 15.52 -19.93
N GLU A 518 23.90 16.71 -20.53
CA GLU A 518 24.55 17.84 -19.81
C GLU A 518 23.53 18.73 -19.12
N LEU A 519 23.40 18.58 -17.80
CA LEU A 519 22.61 19.46 -16.94
C LEU A 519 23.54 20.26 -16.04
N SER A 520 23.23 21.54 -15.86
CA SER A 520 23.89 22.42 -14.89
C SER A 520 22.89 22.83 -13.81
N PHE A 521 23.33 22.84 -12.55
CA PHE A 521 22.45 23.07 -11.41
C PHE A 521 21.85 24.48 -11.42
N ASN A 522 20.51 24.57 -11.35
CA ASN A 522 19.71 25.81 -11.46
C ASN A 522 19.85 26.56 -12.80
N ASP A 523 20.23 25.87 -13.88
CA ASP A 523 20.25 26.44 -15.23
C ASP A 523 19.15 25.85 -16.10
N ASP A 524 18.14 26.66 -16.40
CA ASP A 524 17.07 26.30 -17.33
C ASP A 524 17.58 26.29 -18.76
N VAL A 525 17.17 25.27 -19.52
CA VAL A 525 17.52 25.07 -20.92
C VAL A 525 16.25 24.81 -21.69
N GLU A 526 15.76 25.79 -22.46
CA GLU A 526 14.54 25.65 -23.23
C GLU A 526 14.66 24.60 -24.34
N TRP A 527 15.83 24.54 -24.99
CA TRP A 527 16.13 23.55 -26.01
C TRP A 527 17.64 23.39 -26.20
N ARG A 528 18.09 22.16 -26.38
CA ARG A 528 19.48 21.82 -26.73
C ARG A 528 19.52 20.59 -27.62
N LEU A 529 20.33 20.67 -28.67
CA LEU A 529 20.60 19.54 -29.56
C LEU A 529 21.41 18.47 -28.82
N LEU A 530 20.98 17.21 -28.89
CA LEU A 530 21.73 16.06 -28.39
C LEU A 530 22.59 15.44 -29.49
N CYS A 531 21.97 15.01 -30.59
CA CYS A 531 22.63 14.59 -31.83
C CYS A 531 21.63 14.52 -32.99
N LYS A 532 22.14 14.59 -34.23
CA LYS A 532 21.38 14.34 -35.47
C LYS A 532 21.86 13.02 -36.06
N THR A 533 20.96 12.06 -36.27
CA THR A 533 21.33 10.74 -36.83
C THR A 533 20.35 10.29 -37.91
N THR A 534 20.88 9.63 -38.94
CA THR A 534 20.09 9.04 -40.02
C THR A 534 19.82 7.58 -39.70
N LEU A 535 18.56 7.23 -39.41
CA LEU A 535 18.19 5.87 -39.05
C LEU A 535 17.93 5.03 -40.30
N GLY A 536 18.64 3.90 -40.39
CA GLY A 536 18.44 2.91 -41.46
C GLY A 536 17.23 2.01 -41.21
N SER A 537 16.88 1.17 -42.19
CA SER A 537 15.73 0.26 -42.09
C SER A 537 15.81 -0.75 -40.94
N VAL A 538 17.01 -1.23 -40.60
CA VAL A 538 17.24 -2.15 -39.47
C VAL A 538 16.97 -1.46 -38.13
N GLU A 539 17.39 -0.21 -38.00
CA GLU A 539 17.25 0.58 -36.77
C GLU A 539 15.81 1.05 -36.57
N LEU A 540 15.16 1.49 -37.66
CA LEU A 540 13.74 1.83 -37.68
C LEU A 540 12.87 0.62 -37.32
N ASN A 541 13.17 -0.58 -37.84
CA ASN A 541 12.45 -1.80 -37.47
C ASN A 541 12.58 -2.09 -35.97
N LYS A 542 13.78 -1.96 -35.39
CA LYS A 542 14.00 -2.15 -33.95
C LYS A 542 13.21 -1.16 -33.11
N LEU A 543 13.18 0.11 -33.51
CA LEU A 543 12.39 1.15 -32.80
C LEU A 543 10.89 0.91 -32.96
N LYS A 544 10.42 0.54 -34.15
CA LYS A 544 9.01 0.20 -34.40
C LYS A 544 8.56 -0.97 -33.54
N GLU A 545 9.33 -2.05 -33.50
CA GLU A 545 9.04 -3.21 -32.64
C GLU A 545 9.07 -2.84 -31.15
N ALA A 546 10.00 -1.98 -30.73
CA ALA A 546 10.05 -1.48 -29.35
C ALA A 546 8.80 -0.66 -28.99
N ILE A 547 8.31 0.19 -29.90
CA ILE A 547 7.11 1.03 -29.68
C ILE A 547 5.85 0.18 -29.60
N HIS A 548 5.65 -0.78 -30.52
CA HIS A 548 4.49 -1.69 -30.45
C HIS A 548 4.48 -2.53 -29.17
N ASN A 549 5.66 -2.85 -28.62
CA ASN A 549 5.80 -3.56 -27.35
C ASN A 549 5.77 -2.62 -26.11
N ASN A 550 5.43 -1.34 -26.28
CA ASN A 550 5.37 -0.32 -25.23
C ASN A 550 6.68 -0.24 -24.42
N TYR A 551 7.82 -0.14 -25.12
CA TYR A 551 9.11 -0.02 -24.45
C TYR A 551 9.21 1.29 -23.67
N PHE A 552 9.73 1.17 -22.45
CA PHE A 552 10.09 2.31 -21.61
C PHE A 552 11.57 2.26 -21.26
N PHE A 553 12.15 3.43 -21.00
CA PHE A 553 13.52 3.58 -20.52
C PHE A 553 13.55 3.96 -19.05
N GLU A 554 14.63 3.58 -18.36
CA GLU A 554 14.93 3.98 -16.98
C GLU A 554 16.27 4.74 -16.93
N MET A 555 16.26 5.90 -16.29
CA MET A 555 17.45 6.73 -16.02
C MET A 555 17.46 7.20 -14.56
N PHE A 556 18.60 7.75 -14.12
CA PHE A 556 18.82 8.22 -12.77
C PHE A 556 19.54 9.57 -12.74
N ILE A 557 19.13 10.44 -11.81
CA ILE A 557 19.87 11.61 -11.36
C ILE A 557 20.02 11.51 -9.83
N GLU A 558 21.24 11.50 -9.30
CA GLU A 558 21.48 11.32 -7.84
C GLU A 558 20.71 10.15 -7.17
N ASP A 559 20.61 9.02 -7.88
CA ASP A 559 19.82 7.83 -7.49
C ASP A 559 18.30 8.01 -7.45
N LEU A 560 17.76 9.12 -7.98
CA LEU A 560 16.33 9.29 -8.22
C LEU A 560 15.97 8.67 -9.57
N PRO A 561 15.12 7.64 -9.62
CA PRO A 561 14.73 7.01 -10.87
C PRO A 561 13.72 7.86 -11.63
N MET A 562 13.84 7.85 -12.95
CA MET A 562 12.92 8.49 -13.89
C MET A 562 12.71 7.55 -15.08
N TRP A 563 11.51 7.63 -15.67
CA TRP A 563 11.04 6.71 -16.70
C TRP A 563 10.25 7.45 -17.76
N GLY A 564 10.37 7.01 -19.00
CA GLY A 564 9.60 7.52 -20.13
C GLY A 564 9.38 6.44 -21.20
N TYR A 565 8.38 6.61 -22.04
CA TYR A 565 8.14 5.75 -23.19
C TYR A 565 9.02 6.17 -24.37
N VAL A 566 9.41 5.20 -25.19
CA VAL A 566 10.24 5.47 -26.39
C VAL A 566 9.42 6.15 -27.50
N GLY A 567 8.14 5.83 -27.61
CA GLY A 567 7.23 6.34 -28.62
C GLY A 567 5.80 5.91 -28.33
N ASP A 568 4.91 6.20 -29.27
CA ASP A 568 3.49 5.86 -29.20
C ASP A 568 3.03 5.41 -30.59
N PHE A 569 1.93 4.65 -30.65
CA PHE A 569 1.33 4.24 -31.91
C PHE A 569 -0.17 4.53 -31.88
N GLU A 570 -0.70 4.99 -33.01
CA GLU A 570 -2.11 5.28 -33.19
C GLU A 570 -2.69 4.20 -34.12
N ASP A 571 -3.59 3.38 -33.60
CA ASP A 571 -4.44 2.50 -34.41
C ASP A 571 -5.65 3.31 -34.85
N GLU A 572 -5.77 3.67 -36.13
CA GLU A 572 -7.02 4.26 -36.62
C GLU A 572 -8.12 3.19 -36.67
N ASP A 573 -9.22 3.45 -35.95
CA ASP A 573 -10.40 2.57 -35.94
C ASP A 573 -11.01 2.47 -37.34
N ALA A 574 -11.17 1.23 -37.81
CA ALA A 574 -11.70 0.84 -39.12
C ALA A 574 -13.20 1.18 -39.33
N ILE A 575 -13.58 2.45 -39.27
CA ILE A 575 -14.95 2.93 -39.53
C ILE A 575 -15.05 3.65 -40.88
N LEU A 576 -13.93 4.09 -41.48
CA LEU A 576 -13.92 4.85 -42.74
C LEU A 576 -12.95 4.25 -43.78
N GLY A 577 -13.18 3.00 -44.20
CA GLY A 577 -12.91 2.52 -45.56
C GLY A 577 -11.50 2.65 -46.20
N GLU A 578 -10.48 3.14 -45.51
CA GLU A 578 -9.13 3.35 -46.05
C GLU A 578 -8.13 2.58 -45.17
N MET A 579 -7.49 1.55 -45.74
CA MET A 579 -6.50 0.71 -45.06
C MET A 579 -5.12 1.41 -45.09
N ASP A 580 -4.97 2.55 -44.44
CA ASP A 580 -3.64 3.04 -44.09
C ASP A 580 -3.29 2.58 -42.68
N GLY A 581 -2.16 1.87 -42.57
CA GLY A 581 -1.78 1.08 -41.40
C GLY A 581 -1.54 1.89 -40.14
N SER A 582 -1.33 1.20 -39.02
CA SER A 582 -1.03 1.82 -37.72
C SER A 582 0.17 2.77 -37.81
N HIS A 583 -0.06 4.04 -37.48
CA HIS A 583 0.97 5.08 -37.48
C HIS A 583 1.84 4.93 -36.24
N THR A 584 3.16 4.86 -36.44
CA THR A 584 4.15 4.70 -35.36
C THR A 584 4.96 5.97 -35.19
N TYR A 585 4.92 6.56 -34.00
CA TYR A 585 5.59 7.81 -33.68
C TYR A 585 6.71 7.62 -32.64
N LEU A 586 7.90 8.15 -32.94
CA LEU A 586 9.05 8.19 -32.04
C LEU A 586 9.04 9.50 -31.22
N PHE A 587 9.45 9.45 -29.95
CA PHE A 587 9.68 10.64 -29.11
C PHE A 587 11.17 10.97 -29.00
N PRO A 588 11.74 11.82 -29.88
CA PRO A 588 13.15 12.19 -29.83
C PRO A 588 13.48 13.30 -28.81
N HIS A 589 12.49 14.07 -28.36
CA HIS A 589 12.68 15.16 -27.42
C HIS A 589 12.38 14.74 -25.97
N LEU A 590 13.34 14.91 -25.07
CA LEU A 590 13.18 14.65 -23.63
C LEU A 590 13.21 15.94 -22.82
N HIS A 591 12.13 16.20 -22.06
CA HIS A 591 12.03 17.34 -21.18
C HIS A 591 12.24 16.93 -19.71
N PHE A 592 13.28 17.45 -19.08
CA PHE A 592 13.67 17.15 -17.71
C PHE A 592 13.14 18.21 -16.74
N LYS A 593 12.26 17.82 -15.81
CA LYS A 593 11.81 18.69 -14.71
C LYS A 593 12.52 18.30 -13.42
N VAL A 594 13.34 19.21 -12.89
CA VAL A 594 14.18 18.95 -11.72
C VAL A 594 13.81 19.89 -10.57
N GLY A 595 13.35 19.32 -9.46
CA GLY A 595 12.99 20.07 -8.25
C GLY A 595 14.14 20.16 -7.26
N THR A 596 14.40 21.37 -6.77
CA THR A 596 15.47 21.67 -5.82
C THR A 596 14.95 22.18 -4.49
N HIS A 597 15.58 21.74 -3.41
CA HIS A 597 15.39 22.29 -2.08
C HIS A 597 16.73 22.82 -1.58
N LYS A 598 16.91 24.15 -1.63
CA LYS A 598 18.20 24.81 -1.37
C LYS A 598 19.25 24.34 -2.37
N SER A 599 20.37 23.79 -1.90
CA SER A 599 21.48 23.29 -2.72
C SER A 599 21.38 21.78 -3.02
N GLN A 600 20.19 21.18 -2.94
CA GLN A 600 20.02 19.73 -3.08
C GLN A 600 18.86 19.39 -4.02
N ILE A 601 19.03 18.33 -4.80
CA ILE A 601 18.00 17.81 -5.70
C ILE A 601 17.04 16.91 -4.91
N VAL A 602 15.75 17.17 -5.05
CA VAL A 602 14.68 16.47 -4.30
C VAL A 602 13.66 15.77 -5.18
N SER A 603 13.47 16.20 -6.43
CA SER A 603 12.56 15.53 -7.37
C SER A 603 13.10 15.62 -8.79
N VAL A 604 12.85 14.59 -9.58
CA VAL A 604 13.27 14.47 -10.97
C VAL A 604 12.17 13.74 -11.72
N THR A 605 11.71 14.34 -12.81
CA THR A 605 10.72 13.75 -13.71
C THR A 605 11.17 14.01 -15.15
N VAL A 606 10.90 13.06 -16.04
CA VAL A 606 11.08 13.22 -17.47
C VAL A 606 9.73 13.17 -18.15
N THR A 607 9.50 14.07 -19.09
CA THR A 607 8.31 14.12 -19.93
C THR A 607 8.73 14.10 -21.39
N THR A 608 7.98 13.36 -22.20
CA THR A 608 8.16 13.31 -23.66
C THR A 608 7.15 14.28 -24.29
N GLU A 609 7.62 15.23 -25.10
CA GLU A 609 6.75 16.18 -25.81
C GLU A 609 6.09 15.50 -27.01
N ARG A 610 4.76 15.54 -27.08
CA ARG A 610 4.00 14.91 -28.17
C ARG A 610 4.09 15.71 -29.48
N ASP A 611 4.27 17.03 -29.39
CA ASP A 611 4.28 17.93 -30.56
C ASP A 611 5.52 17.74 -31.44
N ARG A 612 6.61 17.23 -30.86
CA ARG A 612 7.89 16.95 -31.55
C ARG A 612 8.08 15.49 -31.92
N ARG A 613 6.98 14.74 -32.06
CA ARG A 613 7.02 13.32 -32.44
C ARG A 613 7.41 13.16 -33.91
N VAL A 614 8.20 12.13 -34.22
CA VAL A 614 8.63 11.83 -35.59
C VAL A 614 7.95 10.56 -36.06
N ASP A 615 7.26 10.63 -37.21
CA ASP A 615 6.64 9.45 -37.83
C ASP A 615 7.71 8.52 -38.42
N ILE A 616 7.74 7.27 -37.94
CA ILE A 616 8.64 6.21 -38.38
C ILE A 616 7.90 5.01 -38.98
N THR A 617 6.64 5.20 -39.42
CA THR A 617 5.78 4.13 -39.95
C THR A 617 6.41 3.41 -41.15
N ASN A 618 7.06 4.19 -42.03
CA ASN A 618 7.72 3.72 -43.25
C ASN A 618 9.18 3.33 -43.02
N VAL A 619 9.41 2.05 -42.71
CA VAL A 619 10.75 1.54 -42.37
C VAL A 619 11.72 1.48 -43.56
N HIS A 620 11.21 1.48 -44.79
CA HIS A 620 12.04 1.41 -46.00
C HIS A 620 12.68 2.75 -46.38
N LYS A 621 12.18 3.86 -45.83
CA LYS A 621 12.73 5.20 -46.07
C LYS A 621 13.68 5.54 -44.93
N PRO A 622 14.97 5.84 -45.21
CA PRO A 622 15.86 6.35 -44.17
C PRO A 622 15.33 7.69 -43.68
N THR A 623 15.19 7.82 -42.36
CA THR A 623 14.62 9.01 -41.71
C THR A 623 15.67 9.65 -40.83
N THR A 624 15.95 10.93 -41.06
CA THR A 624 16.84 11.73 -40.20
C THR A 624 16.07 12.14 -38.95
N VAL A 625 16.56 11.73 -37.79
CA VAL A 625 15.96 12.06 -36.49
C VAL A 625 16.92 12.97 -35.71
N THR A 626 16.37 14.10 -35.26
CA THR A 626 17.06 15.07 -34.41
C THR A 626 16.68 14.82 -32.96
N PHE A 627 17.61 14.27 -32.17
CA PHE A 627 17.41 14.09 -30.73
C PHE A 627 17.75 15.38 -30.01
N SER A 628 16.88 15.82 -29.11
CA SER A 628 17.05 17.06 -28.35
C SER A 628 16.51 16.91 -26.93
N TYR A 629 16.85 17.87 -26.07
CA TYR A 629 16.35 17.89 -24.70
C TYR A 629 16.14 19.31 -24.17
N SER A 630 15.35 19.40 -23.13
CA SER A 630 15.05 20.64 -22.41
C SER A 630 15.10 20.39 -20.90
N VAL A 631 15.39 21.41 -20.11
CA VAL A 631 15.59 21.32 -18.67
C VAL A 631 14.86 22.48 -17.99
N GLU A 632 13.99 22.14 -17.04
CA GLU A 632 13.24 23.08 -16.22
C GLU A 632 13.54 22.82 -14.74
N TRP A 633 14.08 23.83 -14.05
CA TRP A 633 14.35 23.80 -12.62
C TRP A 633 13.23 24.51 -11.84
N PHE A 634 12.73 23.86 -10.80
CA PHE A 634 11.75 24.47 -9.91
C PHE A 634 12.12 24.29 -8.44
N LYS A 635 11.73 25.26 -7.61
CA LYS A 635 11.94 25.19 -6.15
C LYS A 635 10.84 24.36 -5.52
N ASP A 636 11.22 23.37 -4.73
CA ASP A 636 10.31 22.47 -4.02
C ASP A 636 10.53 22.57 -2.49
N ASP A 637 9.44 22.62 -1.73
CA ASP A 637 9.46 22.72 -0.27
C ASP A 637 9.76 21.38 0.43
N LEU A 638 9.80 20.27 -0.32
CA LEU A 638 10.06 18.94 0.22
C LEU A 638 11.49 18.83 0.79
N PRO A 639 11.67 18.50 2.09
CA PRO A 639 12.99 18.31 2.66
C PRO A 639 13.72 17.11 2.02
N TRP A 640 15.03 17.23 1.82
CA TRP A 640 15.85 16.18 1.19
C TRP A 640 15.66 14.77 1.81
N LYS A 641 15.48 14.68 3.13
CA LYS A 641 15.27 13.39 3.81
C LYS A 641 14.00 12.66 3.35
N LEU A 642 12.97 13.40 2.94
CA LEU A 642 11.70 12.86 2.44
C LEU A 642 11.64 12.76 0.92
N ARG A 643 12.71 13.09 0.18
CA ARG A 643 12.70 13.10 -1.30
C ARG A 643 12.17 11.79 -1.93
N MET A 644 12.40 10.67 -1.24
CA MET A 644 11.99 9.36 -1.72
C MET A 644 10.50 9.04 -1.49
N THR A 645 9.81 9.78 -0.62
CA THR A 645 8.37 9.55 -0.37
C THR A 645 7.54 9.86 -1.60
N ARG A 646 7.95 10.84 -2.43
CA ARG A 646 7.27 11.11 -3.71
C ARG A 646 7.24 9.86 -4.59
N TYR A 647 8.34 9.12 -4.71
CA TYR A 647 8.40 7.87 -5.47
C TYR A 647 7.77 6.67 -4.76
N ALA A 648 7.45 6.78 -3.47
CA ALA A 648 6.66 5.79 -2.74
C ALA A 648 5.17 5.99 -2.99
N ASP A 649 4.70 7.24 -3.07
CA ASP A 649 3.28 7.60 -3.23
C ASP A 649 2.82 7.69 -4.71
N SER A 650 3.74 7.94 -5.66
CA SER A 650 3.41 8.21 -7.08
C SER A 650 3.06 6.98 -7.93
N ARG A 651 2.89 5.80 -7.36
CA ARG A 651 2.62 4.59 -8.16
C ARG A 651 1.12 4.37 -8.36
N PHE A 652 0.61 4.86 -9.49
CA PHE A 652 -0.55 4.39 -10.29
C PHE A 652 -1.87 3.99 -9.58
N LEU A 653 -2.03 4.16 -8.26
CA LEU A 653 -3.27 4.03 -7.51
C LEU A 653 -3.31 4.99 -6.31
N PRO A 654 -3.62 6.29 -6.51
CA PRO A 654 -4.03 7.14 -5.40
C PRO A 654 -5.49 6.76 -5.04
N GLY A 655 -5.65 5.85 -4.07
CA GLY A 655 -6.97 5.42 -3.55
C GLY A 655 -7.00 4.06 -2.83
N SER A 656 -5.93 3.25 -2.91
CA SER A 656 -5.99 1.82 -2.52
C SER A 656 -5.54 1.49 -1.09
N PHE A 657 -5.06 2.43 -0.27
CA PHE A 657 -4.77 2.08 1.14
C PHE A 657 -6.05 1.60 1.85
N GLU A 658 -7.21 2.18 1.54
CA GLU A 658 -8.50 1.72 2.07
C GLU A 658 -8.88 0.33 1.50
N ILE A 659 -8.61 0.05 0.22
CA ILE A 659 -8.92 -1.23 -0.43
C ILE A 659 -8.02 -2.37 0.10
N HIS A 660 -6.73 -2.10 0.32
CA HIS A 660 -5.80 -3.09 0.88
C HIS A 660 -6.15 -3.44 2.33
N TRP A 661 -6.47 -2.45 3.17
CA TRP A 661 -6.89 -2.74 4.55
C TRP A 661 -8.23 -3.47 4.63
N LEU A 662 -9.16 -3.19 3.71
CA LEU A 662 -10.40 -3.96 3.60
C LEU A 662 -10.15 -5.41 3.18
N SER A 663 -9.23 -5.66 2.25
CA SER A 663 -8.78 -7.02 1.89
C SER A 663 -8.15 -7.75 3.09
N ILE A 664 -7.30 -7.06 3.84
CA ILE A 664 -6.60 -7.64 4.99
C ILE A 664 -7.58 -7.95 6.12
N ILE A 665 -8.52 -7.04 6.41
CA ILE A 665 -9.58 -7.29 7.40
C ILE A 665 -10.42 -8.48 6.95
N ASN A 666 -10.77 -8.57 5.67
CA ASN A 666 -11.55 -9.68 5.14
C ASN A 666 -10.80 -11.01 5.25
N SER A 667 -9.52 -11.06 4.86
CA SER A 667 -8.67 -12.25 5.02
C SER A 667 -8.48 -12.62 6.49
N PHE A 668 -8.27 -11.64 7.37
CA PHE A 668 -8.15 -11.87 8.82
C PHE A 668 -9.42 -12.43 9.43
N VAL A 669 -10.59 -11.88 9.08
CA VAL A 669 -11.89 -12.39 9.53
C VAL A 669 -12.10 -13.82 9.02
N LEU A 670 -11.78 -14.09 7.76
CA LEU A 670 -11.87 -15.43 7.18
C LEU A 670 -10.95 -16.42 7.90
N VAL A 671 -9.71 -16.04 8.21
CA VAL A 671 -8.77 -16.84 8.99
C VAL A 671 -9.28 -17.11 10.40
N LEU A 672 -9.81 -16.10 11.09
CA LEU A 672 -10.40 -16.27 12.42
C LEU A 672 -11.61 -17.20 12.41
N LEU A 673 -12.49 -17.07 11.41
CA LEU A 673 -13.65 -17.94 11.24
C LEU A 673 -13.22 -19.37 10.93
N LEU A 674 -12.24 -19.56 10.06
CA LEU A 674 -11.74 -20.88 9.66
C LEU A 674 -11.02 -21.58 10.83
N THR A 675 -10.20 -20.84 11.59
CA THR A 675 -9.55 -21.37 12.80
C THR A 675 -10.56 -21.67 13.91
N ALA A 676 -11.55 -20.81 14.14
CA ALA A 676 -12.63 -21.06 15.08
C ALA A 676 -13.45 -22.30 14.69
N PHE A 677 -13.82 -22.42 13.41
CA PHE A 677 -14.55 -23.57 12.88
C PHE A 677 -13.75 -24.87 13.05
N LEU A 678 -12.47 -24.88 12.66
CA LEU A 678 -11.59 -26.03 12.85
C LEU A 678 -11.40 -26.38 14.33
N THR A 679 -11.28 -25.38 15.21
CA THR A 679 -11.16 -25.61 16.66
C THR A 679 -12.45 -26.20 17.23
N ILE A 680 -13.62 -25.73 16.78
CA ILE A 680 -14.91 -26.29 17.19
C ILE A 680 -15.05 -27.73 16.70
N ILE A 681 -14.66 -28.02 15.45
CA ILE A 681 -14.65 -29.40 14.94
C ILE A 681 -13.71 -30.26 15.77
N LEU A 682 -12.46 -29.82 15.97
CA LEU A 682 -11.46 -30.57 16.72
C LEU A 682 -11.92 -30.79 18.17
N MET A 683 -12.46 -29.78 18.84
CA MET A 683 -12.99 -29.89 20.20
C MET A 683 -14.25 -30.73 20.27
N ARG A 684 -15.13 -30.67 19.26
CA ARG A 684 -16.33 -31.51 19.20
C ARG A 684 -15.96 -32.97 18.99
N VAL A 685 -15.03 -33.24 18.07
CA VAL A 685 -14.50 -34.58 17.82
C VAL A 685 -13.77 -35.09 19.06
N LEU A 686 -12.83 -34.32 19.61
CA LEU A 686 -12.12 -34.67 20.84
C LEU A 686 -13.09 -34.93 22.00
N LYS A 687 -14.08 -34.05 22.21
CA LYS A 687 -15.08 -34.23 23.29
C LYS A 687 -15.93 -35.47 23.06
N ASN A 688 -16.35 -35.73 21.83
CA ASN A 688 -17.13 -36.90 21.47
C ASN A 688 -16.32 -38.20 21.63
N ASP A 689 -15.05 -38.17 21.23
CA ASP A 689 -14.13 -39.28 21.40
C ASP A 689 -13.86 -39.51 22.90
N PHE A 690 -13.57 -38.45 23.68
CA PHE A 690 -13.39 -38.55 25.13
C PHE A 690 -14.63 -39.01 25.87
N SER A 691 -15.84 -38.53 25.53
CA SER A 691 -17.07 -39.00 26.17
C SER A 691 -17.33 -40.47 25.89
N ARG A 692 -17.07 -40.93 24.66
CA ARG A 692 -17.15 -42.35 24.31
C ARG A 692 -16.21 -43.21 25.15
N TYR A 693 -15.00 -42.72 25.45
CA TYR A 693 -14.08 -43.45 26.33
C TYR A 693 -14.44 -43.40 27.82
N MET A 694 -15.03 -42.29 28.31
CA MET A 694 -15.46 -42.20 29.71
C MET A 694 -16.69 -43.07 30.00
N GLU A 695 -17.57 -43.29 29.02
CA GLU A 695 -18.73 -44.18 29.15
C GLU A 695 -18.35 -45.67 29.14
N LEU A 696 -17.22 -46.04 28.52
CA LEU A 696 -16.72 -47.42 28.47
C LEU A 696 -15.96 -47.85 29.73
N ASP A 697 -15.49 -46.90 30.55
CA ASP A 697 -14.76 -47.16 31.81
C ASP A 697 -15.68 -47.76 32.91
N ASP A 698 -17.01 -47.65 32.76
CA ASP A 698 -18.00 -48.10 33.75
C ASP A 698 -18.59 -49.50 33.47
N GLU A 699 -18.40 -50.12 32.28
CA GLU A 699 -19.09 -51.39 31.94
C GLU A 699 -18.27 -52.55 31.34
N SER A 700 -16.98 -52.46 30.96
CA SER A 700 -16.23 -53.69 30.62
C SER A 700 -14.71 -53.54 30.56
N LEU A 701 -13.99 -54.42 31.28
CA LEU A 701 -12.53 -54.59 31.21
C LEU A 701 -12.06 -55.36 29.94
N GLU A 702 -12.91 -55.55 28.93
CA GLU A 702 -12.61 -56.42 27.77
C GLU A 702 -12.95 -55.84 26.38
N GLU A 703 -13.42 -54.59 26.25
CA GLU A 703 -13.58 -53.97 24.92
C GLU A 703 -12.31 -53.23 24.46
N GLU A 704 -11.75 -53.71 23.33
CA GLU A 704 -10.51 -53.28 22.68
C GLU A 704 -10.28 -51.76 22.70
N GLU A 705 -9.12 -51.33 23.23
CA GLU A 705 -8.61 -49.96 23.12
C GLU A 705 -8.59 -49.49 21.66
N SER A 706 -9.67 -48.91 21.12
CA SER A 706 -9.73 -48.50 19.71
C SER A 706 -9.20 -47.08 19.48
N GLY A 707 -8.58 -46.81 18.32
CA GLY A 707 -8.21 -45.46 17.88
C GLY A 707 -6.80 -44.99 18.27
N TRP A 708 -6.61 -43.68 18.49
CA TRP A 708 -5.27 -43.09 18.65
C TRP A 708 -4.52 -43.54 19.92
N LYS A 709 -5.21 -44.02 20.94
CA LYS A 709 -4.59 -44.54 22.17
C LYS A 709 -3.88 -45.88 21.93
N LEU A 710 -4.42 -46.71 21.04
CA LEU A 710 -3.92 -48.03 20.71
C LEU A 710 -2.49 -48.02 20.15
N ILE A 711 -2.16 -46.95 19.42
CA ILE A 711 -0.85 -46.78 18.79
C ILE A 711 0.19 -46.15 19.72
N HIS A 712 -0.07 -46.02 21.03
CA HIS A 712 0.87 -45.41 21.98
C HIS A 712 2.28 -46.07 21.95
N GLY A 713 2.35 -47.36 21.63
CA GLY A 713 3.58 -48.13 21.45
C GLY A 713 4.30 -47.93 20.10
N ASP A 714 3.69 -47.29 19.10
CA ASP A 714 4.27 -47.16 17.75
C ASP A 714 4.39 -45.71 17.26
N VAL A 715 3.75 -44.75 17.92
CA VAL A 715 3.69 -43.34 17.49
C VAL A 715 5.05 -42.66 17.37
N PHE A 716 6.01 -42.98 18.24
CA PHE A 716 7.33 -42.36 18.25
C PHE A 716 8.38 -43.11 17.41
N ARG A 717 7.95 -44.05 16.57
CA ARG A 717 8.85 -44.75 15.64
C ARG A 717 9.43 -43.78 14.61
N PHE A 718 10.75 -43.77 14.48
CA PHE A 718 11.46 -42.86 13.58
C PHE A 718 11.19 -43.17 12.08
N PRO A 719 11.22 -42.16 11.19
CA PRO A 719 10.95 -42.35 9.77
C PRO A 719 12.07 -43.11 9.03
N GLU A 720 11.73 -43.76 7.90
CA GLU A 720 12.66 -44.57 7.08
C GLU A 720 13.87 -43.79 6.53
N TYR A 721 13.70 -42.49 6.24
CA TYR A 721 14.75 -41.60 5.72
C TYR A 721 15.05 -40.44 6.68
N PRO A 722 15.69 -40.69 7.84
CA PRO A 722 15.84 -39.69 8.90
C PRO A 722 16.77 -38.53 8.49
N VAL A 723 17.79 -38.79 7.67
CA VAL A 723 18.73 -37.75 7.20
C VAL A 723 18.01 -36.68 6.37
N LEU A 724 17.23 -37.11 5.36
CA LEU A 724 16.50 -36.21 4.48
C LEU A 724 15.40 -35.46 5.24
N PHE A 725 14.72 -36.13 6.17
CA PHE A 725 13.70 -35.53 7.01
C PHE A 725 14.29 -34.42 7.89
N CYS A 726 15.37 -34.72 8.63
CA CYS A 726 16.02 -33.74 9.50
C CYS A 726 16.58 -32.55 8.71
N ALA A 727 17.17 -32.81 7.53
CA ALA A 727 17.64 -31.77 6.63
C ALA A 727 16.49 -30.86 6.14
N SER A 728 15.35 -31.45 5.78
CA SER A 728 14.15 -30.71 5.35
C SER A 728 13.59 -29.82 6.45
N VAL A 729 13.47 -30.37 7.67
CA VAL A 729 12.99 -29.62 8.84
C VAL A 729 13.96 -28.49 9.20
N GLY A 730 15.26 -28.76 9.27
CA GLY A 730 16.29 -27.76 9.60
C GLY A 730 16.37 -26.63 8.57
N THR A 731 16.35 -26.96 7.28
CA THR A 731 16.31 -25.98 6.19
C THR A 731 15.04 -25.13 6.25
N GLY A 732 13.89 -25.73 6.54
CA GLY A 732 12.64 -25.01 6.73
C GLY A 732 12.69 -24.01 7.88
N VAL A 733 13.23 -24.38 9.05
CA VAL A 733 13.39 -23.44 10.18
C VAL A 733 14.35 -22.32 9.83
N GLN A 734 15.48 -22.62 9.16
CA GLN A 734 16.41 -21.60 8.68
C GLN A 734 15.69 -20.55 7.83
N LEU A 735 14.89 -20.99 6.84
CA LEU A 735 14.16 -20.10 5.94
C LEU A 735 13.10 -19.27 6.68
N VAL A 736 12.41 -19.86 7.65
CA VAL A 736 11.46 -19.13 8.52
C VAL A 736 12.19 -18.03 9.30
N VAL A 737 13.31 -18.36 9.96
CA VAL A 737 14.11 -17.38 10.72
C VAL A 737 14.66 -16.29 9.79
N ALA A 738 15.23 -16.66 8.64
CA ALA A 738 15.75 -15.70 7.66
C ALA A 738 14.67 -14.74 7.17
N THR A 739 13.45 -15.25 6.90
CA THR A 739 12.31 -14.45 6.45
C THR A 739 11.84 -13.48 7.53
N PHE A 740 11.71 -13.94 8.78
CA PHE A 740 11.35 -13.06 9.91
C PHE A 740 12.38 -11.96 10.14
N VAL A 741 13.67 -12.28 10.09
CA VAL A 741 14.75 -11.29 10.25
C VAL A 741 14.74 -10.31 9.09
N LEU A 742 14.57 -10.77 7.84
CA LEU A 742 14.50 -9.90 6.67
C LEU A 742 13.34 -8.91 6.77
N LEU A 743 12.14 -9.40 7.10
CA LEU A 743 10.95 -8.56 7.26
C LEU A 743 11.09 -7.60 8.45
N GLY A 744 11.71 -8.02 9.54
CA GLY A 744 12.02 -7.15 10.69
C GLY A 744 13.03 -6.04 10.36
N LEU A 745 14.08 -6.35 9.60
CA LEU A 745 15.05 -5.37 9.13
C LEU A 745 14.46 -4.40 8.10
N ALA A 746 13.53 -4.86 7.27
CA ALA A 746 12.76 -4.01 6.36
C ALA A 746 11.84 -3.05 7.12
N LEU A 747 11.16 -3.54 8.17
CA LEU A 747 10.26 -2.73 9.02
C LEU A 747 10.99 -1.64 9.82
N THR A 748 12.19 -1.94 10.31
CA THR A 748 13.03 -0.98 11.03
C THR A 748 13.74 0.00 10.10
N ASN A 749 13.56 -0.11 8.77
CA ASN A 749 14.26 0.64 7.73
C ASN A 749 15.80 0.57 7.82
N LEU A 750 16.34 -0.48 8.46
CA LEU A 750 17.79 -0.75 8.47
C LEU A 750 18.29 -1.11 7.08
N ILE A 751 17.47 -1.85 6.32
CA ILE A 751 17.67 -2.08 4.88
C ILE A 751 16.81 -1.07 4.14
N SER A 752 17.42 -0.30 3.23
CA SER A 752 16.72 0.70 2.42
C SER A 752 15.70 0.05 1.48
N THR A 753 14.45 -0.09 1.91
CA THR A 753 13.37 -0.78 1.18
C THR A 753 13.11 -0.20 -0.21
N THR A 754 13.45 1.07 -0.43
CA THR A 754 13.24 1.72 -1.73
C THR A 754 14.19 1.22 -2.82
N ARG A 755 15.34 0.66 -2.47
CA ARG A 755 16.30 0.11 -3.44
C ARG A 755 16.11 -1.40 -3.55
N ARG A 756 15.46 -1.87 -4.62
CA ARG A 756 15.20 -3.30 -4.88
C ARG A 756 16.44 -4.18 -4.68
N GLY A 757 17.59 -3.76 -5.22
CA GLY A 757 18.86 -4.47 -5.08
C GLY A 757 19.37 -4.65 -3.64
N SER A 758 18.99 -3.76 -2.71
CA SER A 758 19.42 -3.88 -1.31
C SER A 758 18.66 -4.97 -0.55
N ILE A 759 17.39 -5.22 -0.90
CA ILE A 759 16.60 -6.33 -0.33
C ILE A 759 17.17 -7.66 -0.82
N LEU A 760 17.46 -7.79 -2.13
CA LEU A 760 18.07 -8.99 -2.71
C LEU A 760 19.44 -9.30 -2.09
N ALA A 761 20.31 -8.29 -1.96
CA ALA A 761 21.60 -8.45 -1.30
C ALA A 761 21.45 -8.82 0.19
N GLY A 762 20.50 -8.21 0.90
CA GLY A 762 20.17 -8.56 2.28
C GLY A 762 19.71 -10.01 2.42
N MET A 763 18.90 -10.50 1.48
CA MET A 763 18.41 -11.87 1.45
C MET A 763 19.56 -12.89 1.34
N VAL A 764 20.53 -12.63 0.44
CA VAL A 764 21.73 -13.48 0.28
C VAL A 764 22.60 -13.49 1.54
N ILE A 765 22.83 -12.32 2.15
CA ILE A 765 23.65 -12.21 3.37
C ILE A 765 22.97 -12.90 4.56
N LEU A 766 21.68 -12.65 4.77
CA LEU A 766 20.90 -13.27 5.85
C LEU A 766 20.82 -14.78 5.69
N TYR A 767 20.70 -15.28 4.47
CA TYR A 767 20.76 -16.71 4.20
C TYR A 767 22.08 -17.31 4.70
N CYS A 768 23.22 -16.69 4.36
CA CYS A 768 24.55 -17.14 4.81
C CYS A 768 24.69 -17.12 6.34
N LEU A 769 24.15 -16.09 7.01
CA LEU A 769 24.23 -15.97 8.48
C LEU A 769 23.35 -16.99 9.22
N THR A 770 22.21 -17.35 8.63
CA THR A 770 21.24 -18.28 9.26
C THR A 770 21.53 -19.76 8.98
N CYS A 771 22.47 -20.07 8.08
CA CYS A 771 22.93 -21.43 7.76
C CYS A 771 23.36 -22.26 8.98
N SER A 772 23.90 -21.61 10.02
CA SER A 772 24.29 -22.27 11.27
C SER A 772 23.07 -22.80 12.05
N ILE A 773 21.97 -22.04 12.08
CA ILE A 773 20.74 -22.40 12.79
C ILE A 773 20.08 -23.62 12.14
N GLY A 774 19.96 -23.63 10.81
CA GLY A 774 19.36 -24.75 10.08
C GLY A 774 20.13 -26.06 10.30
N SER A 775 21.46 -25.98 10.20
CA SER A 775 22.34 -27.12 10.43
C SER A 775 22.31 -27.60 11.89
N TYR A 776 22.24 -26.69 12.85
CA TYR A 776 22.11 -27.02 14.27
C TYR A 776 20.82 -27.80 14.55
N ILE A 777 19.67 -27.33 14.05
CA ILE A 777 18.37 -27.98 14.26
C ILE A 777 18.31 -29.34 13.58
N SER A 778 18.78 -29.44 12.33
CA SER A 778 18.86 -30.69 11.57
C SER A 778 19.71 -31.73 12.30
N THR A 779 20.93 -31.35 12.69
CA THR A 779 21.87 -32.25 13.36
C THR A 779 21.38 -32.67 14.74
N ARG A 780 20.78 -31.76 15.51
CA ARG A 780 20.15 -32.06 16.81
C ARG A 780 19.06 -33.12 16.64
N LEU A 781 18.12 -32.91 15.71
CA LEU A 781 17.03 -33.85 15.47
C LEU A 781 17.55 -35.20 14.98
N TYR A 782 18.59 -35.20 14.15
CA TYR A 782 19.21 -36.42 13.64
C TYR A 782 19.86 -37.25 14.75
N PHE A 783 20.56 -36.61 15.69
CA PHE A 783 21.09 -37.31 16.87
C PHE A 783 19.98 -37.84 17.78
N GLN A 784 18.90 -37.08 17.97
CA GLN A 784 17.72 -37.53 18.72
C GLN A 784 17.06 -38.78 18.11
N MET A 785 17.19 -38.97 16.80
CA MET A 785 16.72 -40.19 16.11
C MET A 785 17.73 -41.35 16.14
N GLY A 786 18.82 -41.24 16.90
CA GLY A 786 19.88 -42.27 16.98
C GLY A 786 20.87 -42.26 15.81
N GLY A 787 20.88 -41.20 15.00
CA GLY A 787 21.75 -41.05 13.84
C GLY A 787 23.22 -40.80 14.20
N LYS A 788 24.14 -41.57 13.61
CA LYS A 788 25.60 -41.43 13.84
C LYS A 788 26.31 -40.61 12.76
N ALA A 789 25.80 -40.60 11.52
CA ALA A 789 26.43 -39.98 10.36
C ALA A 789 26.11 -38.47 10.24
N TRP A 790 26.45 -37.67 11.26
CA TRP A 790 26.09 -36.25 11.34
C TRP A 790 26.59 -35.42 10.15
N VAL A 791 27.76 -35.75 9.58
CA VAL A 791 28.32 -35.08 8.40
C VAL A 791 27.36 -35.17 7.21
N ARG A 792 26.71 -36.34 7.01
CA ARG A 792 25.70 -36.49 5.94
C ARG A 792 24.52 -35.56 6.18
N SER A 793 24.05 -35.45 7.43
CA SER A 793 22.96 -34.51 7.78
C SER A 793 23.31 -33.06 7.44
N VAL A 794 24.53 -32.63 7.75
CA VAL A 794 25.01 -31.28 7.42
C VAL A 794 25.09 -31.07 5.90
N LEU A 795 25.64 -32.03 5.15
CA LEU A 795 25.73 -31.95 3.69
C LEU A 795 24.35 -31.83 3.04
N PHE A 796 23.40 -32.70 3.42
CA PHE A 796 22.02 -32.63 2.92
C PHE A 796 21.35 -31.29 3.29
N THR A 797 21.51 -30.82 4.52
CA THR A 797 20.94 -29.52 4.96
C THR A 797 21.52 -28.36 4.17
N SER A 798 22.84 -28.37 3.91
CA SER A 798 23.50 -27.33 3.13
C SER A 798 23.04 -27.32 1.67
N GLY A 799 22.78 -28.49 1.06
CA GLY A 799 22.43 -28.61 -0.35
C GLY A 799 20.93 -28.50 -0.67
N LEU A 800 20.03 -28.81 0.27
CA LEU A 800 18.61 -29.04 -0.01
C LEU A 800 17.89 -27.83 -0.64
N PHE A 801 18.24 -26.62 -0.24
CA PHE A 801 17.69 -25.39 -0.81
C PHE A 801 18.59 -24.75 -1.90
N PRO A 802 19.92 -24.63 -1.69
CA PRO A 802 20.82 -24.01 -2.66
C PRO A 802 20.97 -24.78 -3.97
N VAL A 803 20.99 -26.12 -3.95
CA VAL A 803 21.22 -26.91 -5.17
C VAL A 803 20.04 -26.77 -6.15
N PRO A 804 18.76 -26.99 -5.74
CA PRO A 804 17.64 -26.73 -6.64
C PRO A 804 17.57 -25.28 -7.11
N THR A 805 17.85 -24.32 -6.21
CA THR A 805 17.88 -22.89 -6.55
C THR A 805 18.95 -22.57 -7.59
N ALA A 806 20.14 -23.17 -7.47
CA ALA A 806 21.23 -23.01 -8.42
C ALA A 806 20.88 -23.60 -9.80
N ILE A 807 20.20 -24.75 -9.84
CA ILE A 807 19.75 -25.37 -11.11
C ILE A 807 18.77 -24.44 -11.84
N VAL A 808 17.74 -23.95 -11.14
CA VAL A 808 16.76 -23.01 -11.73
C VAL A 808 17.45 -21.71 -12.14
N PHE A 809 18.36 -21.19 -11.31
CA PHE A 809 19.13 -20.00 -11.63
C PHE A 809 20.00 -20.19 -12.88
N MET A 810 20.70 -21.32 -13.02
CA MET A 810 21.52 -21.61 -14.20
C MET A 810 20.66 -21.70 -15.47
N TRP A 811 19.49 -22.32 -15.38
CA TRP A 811 18.53 -22.39 -16.49
C TRP A 811 18.07 -20.99 -16.92
N VAL A 812 17.55 -20.20 -15.99
CA VAL A 812 17.05 -18.84 -16.26
C VAL A 812 18.17 -17.92 -16.76
N ASN A 813 19.36 -18.01 -16.18
CA ASN A 813 20.52 -17.22 -16.61
C ASN A 813 21.00 -17.61 -18.01
N THR A 814 20.90 -18.88 -18.39
CA THR A 814 21.26 -19.34 -19.76
C THR A 814 20.31 -18.73 -20.79
N ILE A 815 18.99 -18.73 -20.53
CA ILE A 815 18.00 -18.09 -21.41
C ILE A 815 18.25 -16.58 -21.48
N ALA A 816 18.55 -15.94 -20.35
CA ALA A 816 18.86 -14.51 -20.31
C ALA A 816 20.09 -14.15 -21.17
N LEU A 817 21.11 -15.01 -21.17
CA LEU A 817 22.32 -14.83 -21.99
C LEU A 817 22.02 -14.98 -23.48
N VAL A 818 21.21 -15.98 -23.87
CA VAL A 818 20.82 -16.21 -25.28
C VAL A 818 20.08 -15.00 -25.86
N HIS A 819 19.22 -14.35 -25.07
CA HIS A 819 18.50 -13.15 -25.49
C HIS A 819 19.29 -11.84 -25.28
N GLY A 820 20.51 -11.87 -24.73
CA GLY A 820 21.29 -10.65 -24.48
C GLY A 820 20.68 -9.70 -23.44
N SER A 821 19.84 -10.19 -22.54
CA SER A 821 19.15 -9.38 -21.54
C SER A 821 20.11 -8.86 -20.45
N THR A 822 19.89 -7.64 -19.95
CA THR A 822 20.62 -7.08 -18.81
C THR A 822 20.36 -7.81 -17.49
N SER A 823 19.27 -8.57 -17.42
CA SER A 823 18.96 -9.48 -16.31
C SER A 823 19.95 -10.65 -16.22
N ALA A 824 20.69 -10.96 -17.30
CA ALA A 824 21.74 -11.97 -17.26
C ALA A 824 22.87 -11.55 -16.31
N LEU A 825 23.16 -12.39 -15.32
CA LEU A 825 24.25 -12.12 -14.38
C LEU A 825 25.60 -12.43 -15.04
N PRO A 826 26.58 -11.52 -14.95
CA PRO A 826 27.91 -11.78 -15.48
C PRO A 826 28.59 -12.88 -14.67
N PHE A 827 29.48 -13.64 -15.32
CA PHE A 827 30.23 -14.74 -14.69
C PHE A 827 30.93 -14.32 -13.38
N SER A 828 31.41 -13.08 -13.29
CA SER A 828 32.02 -12.54 -12.08
C SER A 828 31.07 -12.52 -10.87
N THR A 829 29.81 -12.14 -11.07
CA THR A 829 28.81 -12.13 -9.98
C THR A 829 28.42 -13.55 -9.59
N ILE A 830 28.27 -14.46 -10.56
CA ILE A 830 27.99 -15.89 -10.30
C ILE A 830 29.12 -16.49 -9.45
N PHE A 831 30.37 -16.27 -9.84
CA PHE A 831 31.54 -16.71 -9.07
C PHE A 831 31.57 -16.09 -7.66
N THR A 832 31.22 -14.81 -7.53
CA THR A 832 31.16 -14.13 -6.22
C THR A 832 30.10 -14.76 -5.30
N ILE A 833 28.92 -15.12 -5.82
CA ILE A 833 27.87 -15.77 -5.03
C ILE A 833 28.28 -17.20 -4.66
N ALA A 834 28.88 -17.95 -5.59
CA ALA A 834 29.41 -19.28 -5.31
C ALA A 834 30.55 -19.25 -4.27
N ALA A 835 31.43 -18.25 -4.34
CA ALA A 835 32.48 -18.03 -3.35
C ALA A 835 31.88 -17.64 -1.98
N LEU A 836 30.87 -16.78 -1.94
CA LEU A 836 30.19 -16.41 -0.71
C LEU A 836 29.53 -17.63 -0.05
N TYR A 837 28.90 -18.49 -0.83
CA TYR A 837 28.29 -19.72 -0.32
C TYR A 837 29.35 -20.72 0.17
N SER A 838 30.39 -20.99 -0.62
CA SER A 838 31.44 -21.97 -0.27
C SER A 838 32.36 -21.52 0.87
N LEU A 839 32.70 -20.23 0.96
CA LEU A 839 33.64 -19.70 1.96
C LEU A 839 32.96 -19.22 3.24
N ILE A 840 31.65 -18.90 3.20
CA ILE A 840 30.92 -18.41 4.38
C ILE A 840 29.78 -19.35 4.76
N ALA A 841 28.80 -19.54 3.88
CA ALA A 841 27.58 -20.29 4.23
C ALA A 841 27.87 -21.75 4.62
N PHE A 842 28.69 -22.45 3.82
CA PHE A 842 29.02 -23.86 4.07
C PHE A 842 29.83 -24.07 5.36
N PRO A 843 30.92 -23.33 5.65
CA PRO A 843 31.60 -23.40 6.94
C PRO A 843 30.70 -23.08 8.13
N LEU A 844 29.83 -22.06 8.01
CA LEU A 844 28.87 -21.73 9.06
C LEU A 844 27.86 -22.87 9.30
N SER A 845 27.42 -23.57 8.25
CA SER A 845 26.61 -24.79 8.39
C SER A 845 27.38 -25.91 9.12
N VAL A 846 28.66 -26.12 8.80
CA VAL A 846 29.49 -27.11 9.51
C VAL A 846 29.64 -26.74 10.98
N MET A 847 29.92 -25.47 11.30
CA MET A 847 29.97 -24.96 12.68
C MET A 847 28.66 -25.22 13.44
N GLY A 848 27.51 -24.97 12.80
CA GLY A 848 26.20 -25.28 13.38
C GLY A 848 26.01 -26.76 13.70
N GLY A 849 26.49 -27.65 12.82
CA GLY A 849 26.48 -29.10 13.04
C GLY A 849 27.40 -29.55 14.19
N ILE A 850 28.61 -28.98 14.27
CA ILE A 850 29.54 -29.25 15.38
C ILE A 850 28.97 -28.76 16.71
N ALA A 851 28.35 -27.58 16.72
CA ALA A 851 27.69 -27.04 17.92
C ALA A 851 26.56 -27.95 18.39
N ALA A 852 25.74 -28.49 17.48
CA ALA A 852 24.71 -29.46 17.84
C ALA A 852 25.30 -30.76 18.40
N LYS A 853 26.39 -31.25 17.82
CA LYS A 853 27.07 -32.47 18.30
C LYS A 853 27.59 -32.32 19.74
N ASN A 854 28.17 -31.17 20.08
CA ASN A 854 28.86 -30.99 21.36
C ASN A 854 27.93 -30.51 22.49
N TYR A 855 26.88 -29.75 22.17
CA TYR A 855 26.05 -29.07 23.17
C TYR A 855 24.59 -29.53 23.20
N ALA A 856 24.09 -30.24 22.18
CA ALA A 856 22.69 -30.65 22.18
C ALA A 856 22.46 -31.95 22.95
N SER A 857 21.34 -32.02 23.66
CA SER A 857 20.85 -33.26 24.28
C SER A 857 20.58 -34.32 23.20
N HIS A 858 21.23 -35.47 23.31
CA HIS A 858 21.02 -36.61 22.40
C HIS A 858 19.72 -37.36 22.68
N ASP A 859 19.12 -37.19 23.86
CA ASP A 859 17.91 -37.92 24.23
C ASP A 859 16.67 -37.32 23.56
N PHE A 860 15.94 -38.17 22.85
CA PHE A 860 14.59 -37.87 22.39
C PHE A 860 13.62 -38.19 23.52
N ASN A 861 13.23 -37.17 24.30
CA ASN A 861 12.23 -37.29 25.37
C ASN A 861 10.86 -37.67 24.77
N ALA A 862 10.65 -38.97 24.54
CA ALA A 862 9.39 -39.57 24.11
C ALA A 862 8.56 -39.92 25.35
N PRO A 863 7.28 -39.51 25.42
CA PRO A 863 6.38 -39.87 26.51
C PRO A 863 6.13 -41.38 26.67
N THR A 864 6.14 -42.13 25.56
CA THR A 864 5.86 -43.57 25.54
C THR A 864 7.01 -44.32 24.88
N ARG A 865 7.26 -45.55 25.37
CA ARG A 865 8.28 -46.45 24.83
C ARG A 865 7.75 -47.17 23.59
N THR A 866 8.60 -47.34 22.57
CA THR A 866 8.20 -48.05 21.36
C THR A 866 8.26 -49.57 21.50
N THR A 867 7.28 -50.27 20.95
CA THR A 867 7.24 -51.74 20.84
C THR A 867 8.25 -52.25 19.81
N LYS A 868 8.62 -53.55 19.90
CA LYS A 868 9.59 -54.17 18.98
C LYS A 868 9.00 -54.43 17.59
N VAL A 869 7.73 -54.79 17.53
CA VAL A 869 6.98 -55.08 16.30
C VAL A 869 6.00 -53.94 16.09
N ALA A 870 5.98 -53.38 14.89
CA ALA A 870 5.05 -52.32 14.53
C ALA A 870 3.70 -52.92 14.15
N ARG A 871 2.63 -52.31 14.64
CA ARG A 871 1.26 -52.69 14.31
C ARG A 871 0.96 -52.49 12.82
N GLU A 872 0.19 -53.42 12.26
CA GLU A 872 -0.30 -53.31 10.89
C GLU A 872 -1.28 -52.15 10.74
N ILE A 873 -1.17 -51.43 9.63
CA ILE A 873 -1.98 -50.24 9.37
C ILE A 873 -3.21 -50.67 8.58
N PRO A 874 -4.44 -50.29 9.01
CA PRO A 874 -5.66 -50.62 8.28
C PRO A 874 -5.60 -50.14 6.82
N THR A 875 -5.69 -51.08 5.87
CA THR A 875 -5.66 -50.84 4.43
C THR A 875 -7.05 -50.53 3.84
N GLU A 876 -8.11 -50.97 4.50
CA GLU A 876 -9.51 -50.79 4.07
C GLU A 876 -10.10 -49.45 4.51
N VAL A 877 -9.70 -48.38 3.84
CA VAL A 877 -10.12 -47.01 4.18
C VAL A 877 -10.77 -46.33 2.99
N PRO A 878 -11.93 -45.65 3.17
CA PRO A 878 -12.57 -44.91 2.10
C PRO A 878 -11.62 -43.87 1.47
N TRP A 879 -11.74 -43.66 0.16
CA TRP A 879 -10.84 -42.79 -0.61
C TRP A 879 -10.73 -41.35 -0.03
N TYR A 880 -11.83 -40.80 0.51
CA TYR A 880 -11.88 -39.47 1.11
C TYR A 880 -11.16 -39.38 2.46
N ARG A 881 -10.81 -40.52 3.06
CA ARG A 881 -9.90 -40.60 4.22
C ARG A 881 -8.48 -40.92 3.79
N GLY A 882 -8.19 -41.16 2.52
CA GLY A 882 -6.85 -41.47 2.03
C GLY A 882 -5.85 -40.32 2.23
N ARG A 883 -4.55 -40.66 2.28
CA ARG A 883 -3.44 -39.68 2.43
C ARG A 883 -3.43 -38.63 1.33
N PHE A 884 -3.71 -39.05 0.09
CA PHE A 884 -3.76 -38.14 -1.06
C PHE A 884 -4.83 -37.06 -0.91
N PHE A 885 -6.03 -37.44 -0.48
CA PHE A 885 -7.10 -36.48 -0.22
C PHE A 885 -6.73 -35.53 0.93
N GLN A 886 -6.14 -36.04 2.01
CA GLN A 886 -5.67 -35.21 3.12
C GLN A 886 -4.63 -34.16 2.67
N MET A 887 -3.69 -34.53 1.77
CA MET A 887 -2.71 -33.59 1.21
C MET A 887 -3.36 -32.48 0.37
N ILE A 888 -4.40 -32.79 -0.40
CA ILE A 888 -5.13 -31.78 -1.18
C ILE A 888 -5.87 -30.82 -0.24
N VAL A 889 -6.60 -31.36 0.74
CA VAL A 889 -7.35 -30.55 1.72
C VAL A 889 -6.42 -29.69 2.55
N SER A 890 -5.27 -30.23 2.96
CA SER A 890 -4.30 -29.52 3.80
C SER A 890 -3.71 -28.29 3.12
N GLY A 891 -3.50 -28.33 1.79
CA GLY A 891 -2.98 -27.20 1.03
C GLY A 891 -4.06 -26.23 0.53
N PHE A 892 -5.25 -26.73 0.18
CA PHE A 892 -6.33 -25.89 -0.34
C PHE A 892 -6.89 -24.93 0.72
N LEU A 893 -7.07 -25.40 1.97
CA LEU A 893 -7.66 -24.59 3.03
C LEU A 893 -6.79 -23.36 3.39
N PRO A 894 -5.48 -23.49 3.66
CA PRO A 894 -4.62 -22.32 3.88
C PRO A 894 -4.52 -21.42 2.66
N PHE A 895 -4.45 -22.00 1.45
CA PHE A 895 -4.43 -21.25 0.20
C PHE A 895 -5.68 -20.36 0.04
N SER A 896 -6.87 -20.92 0.31
CA SER A 896 -8.13 -20.18 0.25
C SER A 896 -8.19 -18.99 1.22
N ALA A 897 -7.41 -19.03 2.30
CA ALA A 897 -7.36 -17.93 3.25
C ALA A 897 -6.45 -16.77 2.83
N ILE A 898 -5.43 -17.06 2.00
CA ILE A 898 -4.42 -16.08 1.56
C ILE A 898 -4.58 -15.63 0.11
N TYR A 899 -5.46 -16.23 -0.69
CA TYR A 899 -5.46 -16.02 -2.15
C TYR A 899 -5.60 -14.55 -2.58
N ILE A 900 -6.39 -13.74 -1.84
CA ILE A 900 -6.58 -12.32 -2.14
C ILE A 900 -5.28 -11.54 -1.92
N GLU A 901 -4.63 -11.76 -0.78
CA GLU A 901 -3.34 -11.13 -0.47
C GLU A 901 -2.26 -11.61 -1.44
N LEU A 902 -2.27 -12.90 -1.80
CA LEU A 902 -1.36 -13.48 -2.78
C LEU A 902 -1.50 -12.79 -4.15
N HIS A 903 -2.72 -12.48 -4.58
CA HIS A 903 -2.96 -11.74 -5.83
C HIS A 903 -2.29 -10.36 -5.81
N TYR A 904 -2.46 -9.60 -4.73
CA TYR A 904 -1.82 -8.28 -4.57
C TYR A 904 -0.30 -8.38 -4.45
N ILE A 905 0.22 -9.42 -3.80
CA ILE A 905 1.65 -9.71 -3.76
C ILE A 905 2.16 -9.99 -5.17
N PHE A 906 1.46 -10.78 -5.98
CA PHE A 906 1.89 -11.07 -7.36
C PHE A 906 1.83 -9.84 -8.25
N ALA A 907 0.77 -9.03 -8.14
CA ALA A 907 0.64 -7.77 -8.86
C ALA A 907 1.73 -6.75 -8.52
N SER A 908 2.25 -6.79 -7.30
CA SER A 908 3.33 -5.89 -6.90
C SER A 908 4.73 -6.46 -7.16
N MET A 909 4.95 -7.77 -7.03
CA MET A 909 6.24 -8.39 -7.37
C MET A 909 6.51 -8.36 -8.87
N TRP A 910 5.49 -8.66 -9.67
CA TRP A 910 5.59 -8.79 -11.13
C TRP A 910 4.99 -7.61 -11.89
N GLY A 911 4.44 -6.61 -11.21
CA GLY A 911 4.02 -5.36 -11.83
C GLY A 911 5.02 -4.23 -11.62
N HIS A 912 4.65 -3.03 -12.08
CA HIS A 912 5.47 -1.81 -11.94
C HIS A 912 5.42 -1.16 -10.55
N GLN A 913 4.66 -1.74 -9.63
CA GLN A 913 4.44 -1.18 -8.29
C GLN A 913 5.48 -1.73 -7.31
N ILE A 914 6.26 -0.89 -6.61
CA ILE A 914 7.04 -1.39 -5.45
C ILE A 914 6.08 -1.54 -4.30
N TYR A 915 5.95 -2.78 -3.81
CA TYR A 915 5.25 -3.06 -2.57
C TYR A 915 6.01 -2.45 -1.40
N THR A 916 5.51 -1.36 -0.83
CA THR A 916 6.12 -0.69 0.32
C THR A 916 5.56 -1.16 1.66
N LEU A 917 4.54 -2.03 1.66
CA LEU A 917 3.77 -2.43 2.84
C LEU A 917 4.34 -3.68 3.52
N PHE A 918 5.63 -3.67 3.88
CA PHE A 918 6.31 -4.81 4.54
C PHE A 918 5.64 -5.27 5.85
N GLY A 919 4.93 -4.38 6.56
CA GLY A 919 4.17 -4.74 7.75
C GLY A 919 2.97 -5.65 7.47
N ILE A 920 2.31 -5.44 6.34
CA ILE A 920 1.19 -6.28 5.90
C ILE A 920 1.73 -7.65 5.49
N LEU A 921 2.86 -7.69 4.76
CA LEU A 921 3.51 -8.94 4.38
C LEU A 921 3.93 -9.78 5.60
N LEU A 922 4.48 -9.14 6.65
CA LEU A 922 4.83 -9.82 7.90
C LEU A 922 3.58 -10.40 8.58
N PHE A 923 2.49 -9.63 8.64
CA PHE A 923 1.25 -10.09 9.25
C PHE A 923 0.63 -11.26 8.48
N ALA A 924 0.56 -11.15 7.15
CA ALA A 924 0.07 -12.22 6.28
C ALA A 924 0.91 -13.51 6.42
N PHE A 925 2.24 -13.38 6.53
CA PHE A 925 3.13 -14.51 6.76
C PHE A 925 2.89 -15.21 8.11
N ILE A 926 2.68 -14.44 9.18
CA ILE A 926 2.34 -14.99 10.51
C ILE A 926 0.99 -15.71 10.47
N LEU A 927 -0.04 -15.09 9.87
CA LEU A 927 -1.35 -15.72 9.72
C LEU A 927 -1.28 -17.03 8.94
N LEU A 928 -0.51 -17.04 7.85
CA LEU A 928 -0.30 -18.24 7.05
C LEU A 928 0.29 -19.38 7.90
N ILE A 929 1.36 -19.12 8.66
CA ILE A 929 1.99 -20.12 9.55
C ILE A 929 0.99 -20.66 10.58
N ILE A 930 0.17 -19.77 11.17
CA ILE A 930 -0.81 -20.15 12.18
C ILE A 930 -1.86 -21.09 11.56
N VAL A 931 -2.46 -20.69 10.45
CA VAL A 931 -3.52 -21.45 9.77
C VAL A 931 -3.01 -22.81 9.30
N THR A 932 -1.85 -22.85 8.64
CA THR A 932 -1.26 -24.11 8.18
C THR A 932 -0.96 -25.06 9.33
N SER A 933 -0.46 -24.53 10.45
CA SER A 933 -0.14 -25.35 11.62
C SER A 933 -1.39 -25.92 12.28
N PHE A 934 -2.46 -25.13 12.42
CA PHE A 934 -3.74 -25.61 12.97
C PHE A 934 -4.37 -26.72 12.10
N ILE A 935 -4.41 -26.53 10.78
CA ILE A 935 -4.93 -27.54 9.85
C ILE A 935 -4.10 -28.82 9.92
N SER A 936 -2.77 -28.69 10.00
CA SER A 936 -1.87 -29.84 10.11
C SER A 936 -2.10 -30.64 11.39
N VAL A 937 -2.35 -29.98 12.53
CA VAL A 937 -2.69 -30.64 13.80
C VAL A 937 -4.04 -31.36 13.71
N ALA A 938 -5.05 -30.74 13.10
CA ALA A 938 -6.36 -31.37 12.94
C ALA A 938 -6.29 -32.63 12.04
N LEU A 939 -5.56 -32.56 10.93
CA LEU A 939 -5.37 -33.70 10.03
C LEU A 939 -4.49 -34.79 10.65
N LEU A 940 -3.48 -34.42 11.44
CA LEU A 940 -2.70 -35.35 12.25
C LEU A 940 -3.60 -36.12 13.21
N TYR A 941 -4.50 -35.43 13.93
CA TYR A 941 -5.42 -36.10 14.84
C TYR A 941 -6.30 -37.12 14.10
N PHE A 942 -6.87 -36.77 12.95
CA PHE A 942 -7.62 -37.72 12.13
C PHE A 942 -6.76 -38.87 11.57
N GLN A 943 -5.47 -38.65 11.33
CA GLN A 943 -4.54 -39.71 10.93
C GLN A 943 -4.28 -40.67 12.10
N LEU A 944 -4.01 -40.15 13.30
CA LEU A 944 -3.77 -40.96 14.51
C LEU A 944 -5.02 -41.73 14.95
N ALA A 945 -6.20 -41.11 14.83
CA ALA A 945 -7.50 -41.76 15.11
C ALA A 945 -7.79 -42.94 14.18
N ARG A 946 -7.06 -43.07 13.07
CA ARG A 946 -7.12 -44.20 12.13
C ARG A 946 -6.00 -45.22 12.34
N GLU A 947 -5.31 -45.15 13.47
CA GLU A 947 -4.23 -46.08 13.82
C GLU A 947 -3.03 -46.01 12.86
N ASP A 948 -2.88 -44.93 12.09
CA ASP A 948 -1.72 -44.70 11.24
C ASP A 948 -0.63 -43.93 11.99
N HIS A 949 0.35 -44.66 12.51
CA HIS A 949 1.50 -44.10 13.24
C HIS A 949 2.53 -43.39 12.33
N ARG A 950 2.41 -43.44 11.00
CA ARG A 950 3.38 -42.83 10.05
C ARG A 950 3.10 -41.33 9.84
N TRP A 951 3.23 -40.53 10.90
CA TRP A 951 2.86 -39.11 10.87
C TRP A 951 3.99 -38.14 10.53
N TRP A 952 5.27 -38.53 10.71
CA TRP A 952 6.44 -37.64 10.51
C TRP A 952 6.47 -36.97 9.13
N TRP A 953 6.48 -37.76 8.06
CA TRP A 953 6.46 -37.24 6.68
C TRP A 953 5.11 -36.66 6.30
N SER A 954 4.01 -37.30 6.71
CA SER A 954 2.65 -36.85 6.39
C SER A 954 2.40 -35.43 6.91
N THR A 955 2.77 -35.11 8.14
CA THR A 955 2.58 -33.77 8.70
C THR A 955 3.45 -32.71 8.03
N PHE A 956 4.70 -33.04 7.72
CA PHE A 956 5.58 -32.15 6.97
C PHE A 956 5.03 -31.85 5.56
N ILE A 957 4.63 -32.88 4.83
CA ILE A 957 4.09 -32.72 3.47
C ILE A 957 2.75 -31.99 3.52
N ASN A 958 1.82 -32.39 4.40
CA ASN A 958 0.50 -31.76 4.54
C ASN A 958 0.60 -30.24 4.76
N ALA A 959 1.51 -29.80 5.64
CA ALA A 959 1.71 -28.37 5.87
C ALA A 959 2.39 -27.68 4.66
N GLY A 960 3.35 -28.35 4.03
CA GLY A 960 4.07 -27.86 2.86
C GLY A 960 3.22 -27.73 1.60
N MET A 961 2.17 -28.55 1.42
CA MET A 961 1.31 -28.59 0.22
C MET A 961 0.77 -27.21 -0.20
N THR A 962 0.58 -26.30 0.76
CA THR A 962 0.21 -24.91 0.49
C THR A 962 1.13 -24.23 -0.53
N GLY A 963 2.44 -24.52 -0.51
CA GLY A 963 3.41 -24.02 -1.48
C GLY A 963 3.12 -24.48 -2.92
N LEU A 964 2.64 -25.71 -3.11
CA LEU A 964 2.26 -26.23 -4.43
C LEU A 964 0.98 -25.56 -4.95
N PHE A 965 0.02 -25.25 -4.09
CA PHE A 965 -1.15 -24.45 -4.48
C PHE A 965 -0.77 -23.02 -4.90
N ILE A 966 0.20 -22.41 -4.22
CA ILE A 966 0.77 -21.11 -4.63
C ILE A 966 1.40 -21.21 -6.03
N TYR A 967 2.13 -22.29 -6.31
CA TYR A 967 2.69 -22.54 -7.64
C TYR A 967 1.60 -22.75 -8.70
N GLY A 968 0.56 -23.54 -8.40
CA GLY A 968 -0.60 -23.71 -9.29
C GLY A 968 -1.31 -22.38 -9.60
N TYR A 969 -1.47 -21.51 -8.60
CA TYR A 969 -2.02 -20.17 -8.79
C TYR A 969 -1.15 -19.29 -9.70
N SER A 970 0.18 -19.49 -9.72
CA SER A 970 1.07 -18.75 -10.62
C SER A 970 0.76 -18.98 -12.10
N PHE A 971 0.32 -20.19 -12.49
CA PHE A 971 -0.15 -20.44 -13.86
C PHE A 971 -1.41 -19.66 -14.18
N PHE A 972 -2.40 -19.67 -13.28
CA PHE A 972 -3.63 -18.89 -13.44
C PHE A 972 -3.32 -17.39 -13.57
N TYR A 973 -2.45 -16.86 -12.71
CA TYR A 973 -2.06 -15.45 -12.74
C TYR A 973 -1.36 -15.09 -14.05
N TYR A 974 -0.41 -15.92 -14.50
CA TYR A 974 0.34 -15.70 -15.73
C TYR A 974 -0.61 -15.59 -16.94
N PHE A 975 -1.46 -16.60 -17.18
CA PHE A 975 -2.29 -16.65 -18.38
C PHE A 975 -3.51 -15.71 -18.36
N HIS A 976 -4.13 -15.49 -17.20
CA HIS A 976 -5.42 -14.77 -17.15
C HIS A 976 -5.34 -13.34 -16.60
N ARG A 977 -4.24 -12.94 -15.95
CA ARG A 977 -4.17 -11.65 -15.25
C ARG A 977 -2.95 -10.79 -15.61
N SER A 978 -1.81 -11.41 -15.91
CA SER A 978 -0.54 -10.71 -15.95
C SER A 978 -0.29 -9.89 -17.24
N GLY A 979 -0.86 -10.32 -18.37
CA GLY A 979 -0.56 -9.75 -19.69
C GLY A 979 0.88 -10.00 -20.17
N MET A 980 1.67 -10.79 -19.44
CA MET A 980 3.05 -11.14 -19.78
C MET A 980 3.08 -12.16 -20.92
N SER A 981 4.04 -12.00 -21.81
CA SER A 981 4.25 -12.91 -22.94
C SER A 981 5.74 -13.08 -23.26
N GLY A 982 6.08 -14.02 -24.12
CA GLY A 982 7.46 -14.25 -24.55
C GLY A 982 8.24 -15.24 -23.68
N MET A 983 9.15 -15.97 -24.32
CA MET A 983 9.88 -17.09 -23.70
C MET A 983 10.76 -16.66 -22.52
N LEU A 984 11.46 -15.53 -22.65
CA LEU A 984 12.31 -15.00 -21.60
C LEU A 984 11.48 -14.68 -20.34
N GLN A 985 10.44 -13.87 -20.47
CA GLN A 985 9.57 -13.49 -19.35
C GLN A 985 8.90 -14.71 -18.70
N SER A 986 8.41 -15.68 -19.49
CA SER A 986 7.85 -16.94 -18.98
C SER A 986 8.86 -17.72 -18.12
N SER A 987 10.08 -17.89 -18.63
CA SER A 987 11.11 -18.68 -17.94
C SER A 987 11.53 -18.04 -16.62
N PHE A 988 11.68 -16.71 -16.58
CA PHE A 988 11.98 -15.96 -15.37
C PHE A 988 10.83 -16.02 -14.38
N TYR A 989 9.59 -15.85 -14.84
CA TYR A 989 8.38 -15.94 -14.01
C TYR A 989 8.27 -17.30 -13.34
N PHE A 990 8.16 -18.37 -14.13
CA PHE A 990 7.98 -19.72 -13.57
C PHE A 990 9.22 -20.19 -12.81
N GLY A 991 10.42 -19.78 -13.22
CA GLY A 991 11.66 -20.05 -12.50
C GLY A 991 11.65 -19.46 -11.09
N TYR A 992 11.46 -18.15 -10.94
CA TYR A 992 11.41 -17.53 -9.61
C TYR A 992 10.20 -17.98 -8.79
N MET A 993 9.04 -18.20 -9.41
CA MET A 993 7.86 -18.75 -8.72
C MET A 993 8.08 -20.18 -8.22
N SER A 994 8.83 -21.01 -8.96
CA SER A 994 9.22 -22.35 -8.49
C SER A 994 10.11 -22.28 -7.24
N ILE A 995 11.08 -21.36 -7.20
CA ILE A 995 11.97 -21.15 -6.04
C ILE A 995 11.16 -20.66 -4.82
N ILE A 996 10.30 -19.65 -5.02
CA ILE A 996 9.47 -19.09 -3.95
C ILE A 996 8.52 -20.16 -3.39
N SER A 997 7.82 -20.89 -4.25
CA SER A 997 6.89 -21.95 -3.84
C SER A 997 7.58 -23.10 -3.10
N TYR A 998 8.78 -23.49 -3.55
CA TYR A 998 9.62 -24.48 -2.87
C TYR A 998 10.09 -24.00 -1.49
N ALA A 999 10.46 -22.72 -1.37
CA ALA A 999 10.77 -22.12 -0.07
C ALA A 999 9.56 -22.16 0.88
N PHE A 1000 8.37 -21.80 0.40
CA PHE A 1000 7.13 -21.92 1.19
C PHE A 1000 6.82 -23.35 1.60
N PHE A 1001 7.03 -24.33 0.71
CA PHE A 1001 6.85 -25.75 1.03
C PHE A 1001 7.73 -26.17 2.22
N LEU A 1002 9.02 -25.82 2.21
CA LEU A 1002 9.95 -26.15 3.31
C LEU A 1002 9.63 -25.38 4.60
N MET A 1003 9.30 -24.08 4.49
CA MET A 1003 8.98 -23.23 5.65
C MET A 1003 7.72 -23.71 6.37
N LEU A 1004 6.62 -23.88 5.64
CA LEU A 1004 5.34 -24.31 6.19
C LEU A 1004 5.39 -25.77 6.64
N GLY A 1005 6.08 -26.63 5.89
CA GLY A 1005 6.36 -28.01 6.26
C GLY A 1005 7.03 -28.12 7.64
N SER A 1006 8.09 -27.32 7.85
CA SER A 1006 8.81 -27.32 9.12
C SER A 1006 8.00 -26.71 10.26
N ALA A 1007 7.30 -25.59 10.04
CA ALA A 1007 6.46 -24.95 11.05
C ALA A 1007 5.31 -25.87 11.51
N GLY A 1008 4.61 -26.49 10.55
CA GLY A 1008 3.54 -27.45 10.81
C GLY A 1008 4.04 -28.68 11.56
N PHE A 1009 5.19 -29.24 11.15
CA PHE A 1009 5.80 -30.38 11.84
C PHE A 1009 6.12 -30.09 13.31
N HIS A 1010 6.70 -28.93 13.64
CA HIS A 1010 7.03 -28.61 15.04
C HIS A 1010 5.78 -28.50 15.92
N LEU A 1011 4.69 -27.90 15.41
CA LEU A 1011 3.42 -27.87 16.14
C LEU A 1011 2.81 -29.26 16.30
N CYS A 1012 2.83 -30.07 15.24
CA CYS A 1012 2.40 -31.47 15.27
C CYS A 1012 3.19 -32.29 16.30
N LEU A 1013 4.52 -32.14 16.34
CA LEU A 1013 5.38 -32.82 17.32
C LEU A 1013 5.03 -32.42 18.76
N LEU A 1014 4.80 -31.12 19.02
CA LEU A 1014 4.38 -30.64 20.34
C LEU A 1014 3.01 -31.20 20.73
N PHE A 1015 2.07 -31.23 19.78
CA PHE A 1015 0.74 -31.82 19.98
C PHE A 1015 0.82 -33.31 20.30
N THR A 1016 1.54 -34.10 19.50
CA THR A 1016 1.73 -35.54 19.73
C THR A 1016 2.35 -35.80 21.10
N LYS A 1017 3.42 -35.08 21.47
CA LYS A 1017 4.01 -35.21 22.81
C LYS A 1017 3.02 -34.87 23.91
N HIS A 1018 2.19 -33.84 23.71
CA HIS A 1018 1.20 -33.43 24.70
C HIS A 1018 0.13 -34.52 24.91
N ILE A 1019 -0.49 -35.03 23.84
CA ILE A 1019 -1.57 -36.01 23.96
C ILE A 1019 -1.08 -37.32 24.60
N TYR A 1020 0.10 -37.83 24.21
CA TYR A 1020 0.62 -39.09 24.73
C TYR A 1020 1.26 -38.96 26.12
N SER A 1021 1.69 -37.75 26.53
CA SER A 1021 2.11 -37.51 27.92
C SER A 1021 0.98 -37.59 28.95
N ARG A 1022 -0.27 -37.52 28.49
CA ARG A 1022 -1.47 -37.57 29.32
C ARG A 1022 -2.09 -38.96 29.39
N VAL A 1023 -1.62 -39.90 28.57
CA VAL A 1023 -2.04 -41.30 28.63
C VAL A 1023 -1.35 -41.92 29.84
N LYS A 1024 -2.12 -42.44 30.79
CA LYS A 1024 -1.59 -43.29 31.85
C LYS A 1024 -1.35 -44.66 31.22
N CYS A 1025 -0.09 -45.03 31.04
CA CYS A 1025 0.29 -46.40 30.74
C CYS A 1025 0.85 -46.95 32.06
N ASP A 1026 0.07 -47.77 32.75
CA ASP A 1026 0.53 -48.48 33.95
C ASP A 1026 1.47 -49.65 33.59
#